data_AF-A0A0D2PNL7-F1
#
_entry.id   AF-A0A0D2PNL7-F1
#
_cell.length_a   1.000
_cell.length_b   1.000
_cell.length_c   1.000
_cell.angle_alpha   90.00
_cell.angle_beta   90.00
_cell.angle_gamma   90.00
#
_symmetry.space_group_name_H-M   'P 1'
#
loop_
_entity.id
_entity.type
_entity.pdbx_description
1 polymer ?
#
loop_
_entity_poly.entity_id
_entity_poly.type
_entity_poly.pdbx_seq_one_letter_code
_entity_poly.pdbx_strand_id
1 'polypeptide(L)'
;MVLLGWDILRPHNTLAAIRYPSLVRVSSIRVFPTGAQPFSQSPETIALTEPAAFFVDVLFNASALPSSNQDSQEKRAAKNALALTQIAYAGEATEFTVDMGLEYATRLIIFRGDFEALSVAIYGEVVADPPEIQDYKPRQLPVPTCTALSTTVDVANSPNPTGPADQLLSLLPVPPPLPLVSRLIFSLKPEDEDWDLPEFPYLYSDLENDDIEDLASLVQSVTRPIRDDISPDVLSRFAAKAHDFLGLNPSDDAYYMAKLLVKTSSQQTRICLAILELLDLPKVFNEHTLDDATIDFLLDAAANIEIARHFLQDEDFFNSLNDMQNSLKMDKVNTKGLKKLTSRIQGWASFENALTDPNGDFSACATFLKDMSSGEHSLGCWLECMLIHENLTSKLSATPIPSESIPPPLLLQERHSSVTHTQFITFVRALLGISAVLAALSWSDSLGGGLCRERALGLLVLWQGIEGYRQIVNHCLLLRQLTKRLGWNKTDDIPTKSGNFAERLLVGLAKDPQSLLREHLVETVLSLEPPFSFIESEELLEIGKLARVGRDGLSSAVEELTYTSVRPFSLRRLRVLRVSMAIVEEELTYDDGESVVLERFWEEKMQGVVPTLVSIFVDISDDINHHFVLQPIPRMNQGLCELLFRTASDLLRLLGRFISVYPPTSRDLGQLSTSVADLYACSLIACERFTPSSAAYLAAINIRETCPQIFHTLINDDVPSDLDVRTAQIILQSLFNHASHSSNRDPVVHLRQIYDLLLNNILPQPTVSNTNGANHAKTSSLWSSMVFPKILPDLQTFWNLLDAEIRADFVERLEDLDHGETGIGEWLLTEELKGLSARLAYITGMEQFQEGSRTIILYSISISISFLEVLFSSSKMSPWTLSALSSNVDLSQLLDSCLSLILEANVYSLPLTQVIRQLGQNANDFNPGTRFHILLLTLRNIQMDSSVLDDLNLVPDILKNLPLTSISMEPLRTEVGRTIAVYAEHTPSLTLENSETLFLILEWLAAQTDSKLTTLTAITLSSFRSLCSVLSALLPLESQEALTAIEAKLGIDEDEDFVYLHTELPVTLVMPLDSIEDLLSPKRVDEPSTPKRGTKTPDILGVVISPPTALLRSPAATGLTKTYMNNDFRQLRQATSTRLNTSRLPSTHGSSFLFHYSTFQS
;
A
#
# COMPACT_ATOMS: atom_id res chain seq x y z
N MET A 1 -30.75 -16.05 -8.49
CA MET A 1 -31.53 -16.51 -7.32
C MET A 1 -32.84 -17.09 -7.82
N VAL A 2 -33.30 -18.21 -7.25
CA VAL A 2 -34.56 -18.88 -7.65
C VAL A 2 -35.60 -18.62 -6.57
N LEU A 3 -36.86 -18.37 -6.95
CA LEU A 3 -37.98 -18.27 -6.01
C LEU A 3 -38.31 -19.68 -5.49
N LEU A 4 -38.14 -19.90 -4.18
CA LEU A 4 -38.46 -21.15 -3.50
C LEU A 4 -39.95 -21.27 -3.16
N GLY A 5 -40.61 -20.16 -2.85
CA GLY A 5 -42.04 -20.13 -2.52
C GLY A 5 -42.59 -18.71 -2.38
N TRP A 6 -43.89 -18.57 -2.62
CA TRP A 6 -44.70 -17.39 -2.35
C TRP A 6 -45.87 -17.81 -1.47
N ASP A 7 -45.99 -17.24 -0.27
CA ASP A 7 -47.00 -17.62 0.71
C ASP A 7 -47.62 -16.38 1.38
N ILE A 8 -48.93 -16.45 1.67
CA ILE A 8 -49.64 -15.50 2.54
C ILE A 8 -49.92 -16.22 3.86
N LEU A 9 -49.13 -15.89 4.87
CA LEU A 9 -49.14 -16.52 6.18
C LEU A 9 -50.18 -15.86 7.08
N ARG A 10 -51.05 -16.67 7.69
CA ARG A 10 -51.94 -16.24 8.78
C ARG A 10 -51.52 -16.99 10.03
N PRO A 11 -51.14 -16.31 11.12
CA PRO A 11 -50.61 -16.98 12.28
C PRO A 11 -51.70 -17.67 13.09
N HIS A 12 -51.35 -18.79 13.71
CA HIS A 12 -52.16 -19.51 14.67
C HIS A 12 -51.46 -19.41 16.03
N ASN A 13 -52.03 -18.67 16.98
CA ASN A 13 -51.39 -18.34 18.27
C ASN A 13 -49.99 -17.71 18.08
N THR A 14 -49.92 -16.59 17.36
CA THR A 14 -48.72 -15.80 17.00
C THR A 14 -47.66 -16.51 16.16
N LEU A 15 -47.92 -17.73 15.67
CA LEU A 15 -46.98 -18.53 14.88
C LEU A 15 -47.54 -18.91 13.50
N ALA A 16 -46.75 -18.74 12.46
CA ALA A 16 -46.96 -19.33 11.13
C ALA A 16 -45.70 -20.10 10.71
N ALA A 17 -45.81 -21.08 9.82
CA ALA A 17 -44.64 -21.82 9.36
C ALA A 17 -44.74 -22.25 7.90
N ILE A 18 -43.61 -22.23 7.20
CA ILE A 18 -43.45 -22.73 5.84
C ILE A 18 -42.60 -23.99 5.91
N ARG A 19 -43.13 -25.09 5.37
CA ARG A 19 -42.44 -26.38 5.31
C ARG A 19 -42.12 -26.74 3.87
N TYR A 20 -40.85 -26.95 3.58
CA TYR A 20 -40.39 -27.40 2.27
C TYR A 20 -40.33 -28.93 2.20
N PRO A 21 -40.65 -29.52 1.03
CA PRO A 21 -40.55 -30.97 0.82
C PRO A 21 -39.10 -31.45 0.76
N SER A 22 -38.17 -30.62 0.28
CA SER A 22 -36.73 -30.86 0.16
C SER A 22 -35.94 -29.91 1.06
N LEU A 23 -34.66 -30.22 1.31
CA LEU A 23 -33.76 -29.26 1.97
C LEU A 23 -33.55 -28.07 1.03
N VAL A 24 -33.71 -26.86 1.56
CA VAL A 24 -33.47 -25.62 0.84
C VAL A 24 -32.46 -24.77 1.59
N ARG A 25 -31.61 -24.07 0.85
CA ARG A 25 -30.77 -23.02 1.38
C ARG A 25 -31.44 -21.69 1.05
N VAL A 26 -31.92 -21.01 2.08
CA VAL A 26 -32.58 -19.71 1.93
C VAL A 26 -31.49 -18.65 1.76
N SER A 27 -31.62 -17.80 0.74
CA SER A 27 -30.72 -16.67 0.51
C SER A 27 -31.35 -15.33 0.89
N SER A 28 -32.67 -15.17 0.67
CA SER A 28 -33.38 -13.96 1.06
C SER A 28 -34.87 -14.20 1.26
N ILE A 29 -35.47 -13.35 2.11
CA ILE A 29 -36.89 -13.31 2.44
C ILE A 29 -37.39 -11.92 2.10
N ARG A 30 -38.38 -11.81 1.22
CA ARG A 30 -38.96 -10.53 0.81
C ARG A 30 -40.39 -10.41 1.29
N VAL A 31 -40.69 -9.36 2.05
CA VAL A 31 -42.03 -9.06 2.56
C VAL A 31 -42.65 -7.94 1.73
N PHE A 32 -43.92 -8.07 1.37
CA PHE A 32 -44.61 -7.11 0.50
C PHE A 32 -45.77 -6.40 1.22
N PRO A 33 -45.99 -5.10 0.98
CA PRO A 33 -47.08 -4.36 1.60
C PRO A 33 -48.42 -4.71 0.97
N THR A 34 -49.50 -4.46 1.70
CA THR A 34 -50.86 -4.66 1.20
C THR A 34 -51.09 -3.90 -0.11
N GLY A 35 -51.57 -4.59 -1.15
CA GLY A 35 -51.84 -4.02 -2.46
C GLY A 35 -50.68 -4.10 -3.47
N ALA A 36 -49.47 -4.52 -3.06
CA ALA A 36 -48.35 -4.68 -3.99
C ALA A 36 -48.54 -5.86 -4.94
N GLN A 37 -48.07 -5.71 -6.19
CA GLN A 37 -48.02 -6.76 -7.21
C GLN A 37 -46.57 -7.25 -7.37
N PRO A 38 -46.14 -8.30 -6.63
CA PRO A 38 -44.74 -8.73 -6.56
C PRO A 38 -44.19 -9.29 -7.89
N PHE A 39 -45.07 -9.80 -8.76
CA PHE A 39 -44.69 -10.48 -9.99
C PHE A 39 -45.34 -9.79 -11.18
N SER A 40 -44.54 -9.11 -12.00
CA SER A 40 -45.01 -8.41 -13.21
C SER A 40 -45.68 -9.34 -14.23
N GLN A 41 -45.31 -10.63 -14.22
CA GLN A 41 -45.88 -11.66 -15.08
C GLN A 41 -47.20 -12.24 -14.56
N SER A 42 -47.59 -11.95 -13.31
CA SER A 42 -48.83 -12.43 -12.69
C SER A 42 -49.47 -11.34 -11.81
N PRO A 43 -50.07 -10.30 -12.43
CA PRO A 43 -50.65 -9.16 -11.72
C PRO A 43 -51.85 -9.50 -10.83
N GLU A 44 -52.42 -10.71 -10.97
CA GLU A 44 -53.48 -11.25 -10.11
C GLU A 44 -52.98 -11.56 -8.68
N THR A 45 -51.66 -11.71 -8.50
CA THR A 45 -51.08 -11.92 -7.17
C THR A 45 -50.98 -10.57 -6.47
N ILE A 46 -51.84 -10.34 -5.48
CA ILE A 46 -51.86 -9.12 -4.68
C ILE A 46 -51.41 -9.49 -3.25
N ALA A 47 -50.40 -8.79 -2.74
CA ALA A 47 -49.92 -8.96 -1.38
C ALA A 47 -50.93 -8.41 -0.35
N LEU A 48 -51.02 -9.09 0.79
CA LEU A 48 -51.78 -8.71 1.97
C LEU A 48 -50.88 -8.88 3.21
N THR A 49 -50.51 -7.78 3.84
CA THR A 49 -49.66 -7.74 5.04
C THR A 49 -50.23 -6.74 6.04
N GLU A 50 -50.63 -7.22 7.21
CA GLU A 50 -51.29 -6.46 8.28
C GLU A 50 -50.73 -6.91 9.64
N PRO A 51 -50.32 -5.99 10.55
CA PRO A 51 -50.38 -4.53 10.47
C PRO A 51 -49.34 -3.91 9.51
N ALA A 52 -49.40 -2.59 9.30
CA ALA A 52 -48.52 -1.92 8.34
C ALA A 52 -47.03 -2.00 8.71
N ALA A 53 -46.68 -2.11 9.99
CA ALA A 53 -45.30 -2.29 10.45
C ALA A 53 -45.29 -3.13 11.73
N PHE A 54 -44.30 -4.01 11.89
CA PHE A 54 -44.19 -4.94 13.03
C PHE A 54 -42.81 -5.65 13.06
N PHE A 55 -42.49 -6.26 14.20
CA PHE A 55 -41.36 -7.18 14.34
C PHE A 55 -41.82 -8.64 14.19
N VAL A 56 -41.04 -9.47 13.49
CA VAL A 56 -41.25 -10.92 13.39
C VAL A 56 -39.96 -11.68 13.65
N ASP A 57 -40.02 -12.59 14.60
CA ASP A 57 -39.00 -13.59 14.85
C ASP A 57 -39.11 -14.71 13.81
N VAL A 58 -38.11 -14.85 12.96
CA VAL A 58 -37.97 -15.93 11.99
C VAL A 58 -37.02 -16.99 12.53
N LEU A 59 -37.52 -18.19 12.75
CA LEU A 59 -36.77 -19.33 13.25
C LEU A 59 -36.53 -20.33 12.11
N PHE A 60 -35.26 -20.64 11.86
CA PHE A 60 -34.86 -21.65 10.88
C PHE A 60 -34.46 -22.94 11.58
N ASN A 61 -35.05 -24.06 11.18
CA ASN A 61 -34.59 -25.38 11.64
C ASN A 61 -33.32 -25.80 10.88
N ALA A 62 -32.16 -25.38 11.39
CA ALA A 62 -30.87 -25.61 10.76
C ALA A 62 -30.49 -27.10 10.79
N SER A 63 -30.29 -27.67 9.60
CA SER A 63 -29.77 -29.01 9.36
C SER A 63 -28.37 -28.90 8.78
N ALA A 64 -27.36 -29.40 9.51
CA ALA A 64 -25.98 -29.42 9.02
C ALA A 64 -25.83 -30.40 7.84
N LEU A 65 -25.22 -29.94 6.75
CA LEU A 65 -24.86 -30.76 5.59
C LEU A 65 -23.49 -31.42 5.84
N PRO A 66 -23.29 -32.68 5.42
CA PRO A 66 -21.99 -33.32 5.51
C PRO A 66 -21.02 -32.61 4.54
N SER A 67 -20.00 -31.92 5.07
CA SER A 67 -18.91 -31.39 4.26
C SER A 67 -18.07 -32.53 3.69
N SER A 68 -17.71 -32.46 2.41
CA SER A 68 -16.83 -33.43 1.73
C SER A 68 -15.39 -33.41 2.27
N ASN A 69 -15.02 -32.38 3.02
CA ASN A 69 -13.73 -32.28 3.68
C ASN A 69 -13.84 -32.80 5.12
N GLN A 70 -13.30 -33.99 5.37
CA GLN A 70 -13.03 -34.55 6.71
C GLN A 70 -12.01 -33.62 7.41
N ASP A 71 -12.15 -33.22 8.69
CA ASP A 71 -11.50 -33.98 9.79
C ASP A 71 -11.95 -33.59 11.22
N SER A 72 -13.09 -32.94 11.43
CA SER A 72 -13.57 -32.64 12.80
C SER A 72 -14.74 -33.53 13.22
N GLN A 73 -14.43 -34.68 13.86
CA GLN A 73 -15.44 -35.52 14.51
C GLN A 73 -16.16 -34.85 15.70
N GLU A 74 -15.75 -33.64 16.12
CA GLU A 74 -16.24 -33.01 17.37
C GLU A 74 -17.44 -32.05 17.22
N LYS A 75 -17.89 -31.68 16.01
CA LYS A 75 -19.07 -30.79 15.81
C LYS A 75 -20.35 -31.49 15.30
N ARG A 76 -20.52 -32.80 15.54
CA ARG A 76 -21.75 -33.53 15.14
C ARG A 76 -22.96 -33.33 16.08
N ALA A 77 -22.94 -32.33 16.97
CA ALA A 77 -23.90 -32.17 18.05
C ALA A 77 -24.83 -30.95 17.90
N ALA A 78 -25.56 -30.83 16.79
CA ALA A 78 -26.79 -30.03 16.73
C ALA A 78 -27.67 -30.45 15.54
N LYS A 79 -28.21 -31.67 15.58
CA LYS A 79 -29.33 -32.02 14.70
C LYS A 79 -30.56 -31.29 15.26
N ASN A 80 -31.01 -30.22 14.60
CA ASN A 80 -32.17 -29.37 14.95
C ASN A 80 -31.89 -28.21 15.93
N ALA A 81 -30.93 -27.33 15.61
CA ALA A 81 -30.89 -26.01 16.24
C ALA A 81 -31.87 -25.07 15.53
N LEU A 82 -32.69 -24.33 16.29
CA LEU A 82 -33.46 -23.22 15.76
C LEU A 82 -32.58 -21.98 15.75
N ALA A 83 -32.15 -21.55 14.58
CA ALA A 83 -31.50 -20.25 14.41
C ALA A 83 -32.58 -19.17 14.40
N LEU A 84 -32.53 -18.24 15.34
CA LEU A 84 -33.45 -17.11 15.44
C LEU A 84 -32.88 -15.89 14.71
N THR A 85 -33.70 -15.27 13.86
CA THR A 85 -33.41 -14.00 13.18
C THR A 85 -34.64 -13.12 13.30
N GLN A 86 -34.50 -11.87 13.77
CA GLN A 86 -35.62 -10.95 13.87
C GLN A 86 -35.71 -10.08 12.60
N ILE A 87 -36.90 -9.95 12.05
CA ILE A 87 -37.22 -9.09 10.90
C ILE A 87 -38.02 -7.89 11.39
N ALA A 88 -37.51 -6.70 11.13
CA ALA A 88 -38.19 -5.44 11.37
C ALA A 88 -38.86 -4.95 10.07
N TYR A 89 -40.18 -5.10 9.96
CA TYR A 89 -40.93 -4.73 8.76
C TYR A 89 -41.53 -3.34 8.90
N ALA A 90 -41.09 -2.38 8.07
CA ALA A 90 -41.50 -0.96 8.13
C ALA A 90 -42.55 -0.54 7.07
N GLY A 91 -43.32 -1.49 6.52
CA GLY A 91 -44.49 -1.17 5.67
C GLY A 91 -44.27 -0.99 4.17
N GLU A 92 -43.10 -1.35 3.65
CA GLU A 92 -42.82 -1.35 2.21
C GLU A 92 -42.21 -2.66 1.73
N ALA A 93 -42.12 -2.85 0.41
CA ALA A 93 -41.56 -4.08 -0.16
C ALA A 93 -40.07 -4.17 0.16
N THR A 94 -39.71 -4.99 1.14
CA THR A 94 -38.37 -5.06 1.73
C THR A 94 -37.81 -6.48 1.61
N GLU A 95 -36.54 -6.58 1.19
CA GLU A 95 -35.81 -7.84 1.06
C GLU A 95 -34.79 -7.96 2.18
N PHE A 96 -34.88 -9.06 2.94
CA PHE A 96 -34.00 -9.42 4.04
C PHE A 96 -33.09 -10.55 3.58
N THR A 97 -31.80 -10.30 3.52
CA THR A 97 -30.80 -11.33 3.19
C THR A 97 -30.60 -12.27 4.36
N VAL A 98 -30.54 -13.58 4.09
CA VAL A 98 -30.32 -14.61 5.10
C VAL A 98 -29.03 -15.34 4.75
N ASP A 99 -28.00 -15.20 5.58
CA ASP A 99 -26.75 -15.95 5.40
C ASP A 99 -26.79 -17.26 6.19
N MET A 100 -27.24 -18.33 5.54
CA MET A 100 -27.17 -19.69 6.12
C MET A 100 -25.78 -20.35 5.95
N GLY A 101 -24.88 -19.76 5.15
CA GLY A 101 -23.63 -20.42 4.75
C GLY A 101 -23.83 -21.68 3.89
N LEU A 102 -22.71 -22.32 3.51
CA LEU A 102 -22.74 -23.58 2.74
C LEU A 102 -23.02 -24.80 3.64
N GLU A 103 -22.83 -24.66 4.94
CA GLU A 103 -22.85 -25.75 5.92
C GLU A 103 -24.26 -26.10 6.39
N TYR A 104 -25.22 -25.18 6.27
CA TYR A 104 -26.58 -25.34 6.78
C TYR A 104 -27.64 -25.26 5.68
N ALA A 105 -28.72 -26.00 5.89
CA ALA A 105 -29.94 -25.94 5.10
C ALA A 105 -31.16 -26.10 6.01
N THR A 106 -32.33 -25.69 5.55
CA THR A 106 -33.58 -25.80 6.31
C THR A 106 -34.66 -26.54 5.54
N ARG A 107 -35.58 -27.18 6.28
CA ARG A 107 -36.88 -27.67 5.77
C ARG A 107 -38.06 -26.91 6.36
N LEU A 108 -37.83 -26.10 7.38
CA LEU A 108 -38.87 -25.46 8.16
C LEU A 108 -38.43 -24.05 8.54
N ILE A 109 -39.26 -23.08 8.18
CA ILE A 109 -39.15 -21.69 8.58
C ILE A 109 -40.38 -21.39 9.43
N ILE A 110 -40.19 -20.86 10.63
CA ILE A 110 -41.27 -20.48 11.54
C ILE A 110 -41.22 -18.97 11.71
N PHE A 111 -42.34 -18.30 11.47
CA PHE A 111 -42.54 -16.88 11.69
C PHE A 111 -43.34 -16.71 12.98
N ARG A 112 -42.78 -15.98 13.95
CA ARG A 112 -43.39 -15.67 15.24
C ARG A 112 -43.51 -14.16 15.39
N GLY A 113 -44.72 -13.64 15.56
CA GLY A 113 -44.92 -12.20 15.74
C GLY A 113 -46.38 -11.81 15.78
N ASP A 114 -46.62 -10.52 16.02
CA ASP A 114 -47.97 -9.95 16.18
C ASP A 114 -48.49 -9.42 14.83
N PHE A 115 -48.61 -10.33 13.84
CA PHE A 115 -49.21 -10.04 12.53
C PHE A 115 -50.57 -10.74 12.36
N GLU A 116 -51.45 -10.21 11.52
CA GLU A 116 -52.71 -10.86 11.13
C GLU A 116 -52.56 -11.61 9.81
N ALA A 117 -51.84 -11.00 8.87
CA ALA A 117 -51.47 -11.59 7.59
C ALA A 117 -50.07 -11.12 7.19
N LEU A 118 -49.27 -12.00 6.60
CA LEU A 118 -47.91 -11.71 6.16
C LEU A 118 -47.66 -12.31 4.77
N SER A 119 -47.44 -11.46 3.76
CA SER A 119 -47.14 -11.89 2.40
C SER A 119 -45.62 -11.92 2.15
N VAL A 120 -45.08 -13.12 1.90
CA VAL A 120 -43.63 -13.35 1.80
C VAL A 120 -43.27 -14.10 0.52
N ALA A 121 -42.22 -13.64 -0.15
CA ALA A 121 -41.47 -14.41 -1.15
C ALA A 121 -40.15 -14.89 -0.56
N ILE A 122 -39.84 -16.17 -0.71
CA ILE A 122 -38.58 -16.75 -0.21
C ILE A 122 -37.73 -17.16 -1.40
N TYR A 123 -36.50 -16.65 -1.45
CA TYR A 123 -35.53 -16.95 -2.51
C TYR A 123 -34.38 -17.79 -1.96
N GLY A 124 -33.80 -18.61 -2.84
CA GLY A 124 -32.68 -19.47 -2.49
C GLY A 124 -32.42 -20.55 -3.53
N GLU A 125 -31.93 -21.69 -3.06
CA GLU A 125 -31.65 -22.86 -3.88
C GLU A 125 -32.09 -24.15 -3.18
N VAL A 126 -32.51 -25.14 -3.98
CA VAL A 126 -32.82 -26.48 -3.48
C VAL A 126 -31.50 -27.24 -3.35
N VAL A 127 -31.21 -27.76 -2.16
CA VAL A 127 -30.02 -28.58 -1.89
C VAL A 127 -30.26 -29.97 -2.46
N ALA A 128 -30.03 -30.13 -3.76
CA ALA A 128 -29.85 -31.41 -4.43
C ALA A 128 -28.34 -31.64 -4.63
N ASP A 129 -27.92 -32.91 -4.73
CA ASP A 129 -26.55 -33.23 -5.13
C ASP A 129 -26.24 -32.48 -6.43
N PRO A 130 -25.15 -31.70 -6.49
CA PRO A 130 -24.83 -30.93 -7.69
C PRO A 130 -24.72 -31.92 -8.86
N PRO A 131 -25.39 -31.68 -10.01
CA PRO A 131 -25.09 -32.46 -11.20
C PRO A 131 -23.60 -32.33 -11.49
N GLU A 132 -22.91 -33.43 -11.79
CA GLU A 132 -21.51 -33.40 -12.22
C GLU A 132 -21.38 -32.37 -13.34
N ILE A 133 -20.74 -31.25 -13.03
CA ILE A 133 -20.49 -30.17 -13.99
C ILE A 133 -19.41 -30.70 -14.94
N GLN A 134 -19.84 -31.33 -16.03
CA GLN A 134 -18.93 -31.90 -17.03
C GLN A 134 -18.26 -30.83 -17.90
N ASP A 135 -18.72 -29.57 -17.87
CA ASP A 135 -18.07 -28.46 -18.58
C ASP A 135 -18.20 -27.14 -17.80
N TYR A 136 -17.10 -26.69 -17.20
CA TYR A 136 -16.97 -25.35 -16.65
C TYR A 136 -16.83 -24.34 -17.78
N LYS A 137 -17.91 -23.59 -18.06
CA LYS A 137 -17.82 -22.37 -18.87
C LYS A 137 -17.62 -21.19 -17.93
N PRO A 138 -16.45 -20.53 -17.93
CA PRO A 138 -16.25 -19.33 -17.12
C PRO A 138 -17.27 -18.27 -17.56
N ARG A 139 -18.24 -17.99 -16.69
CA ARG A 139 -19.07 -16.79 -16.82
C ARG A 139 -18.24 -15.64 -16.27
N GLN A 140 -18.01 -14.63 -17.10
CA GLN A 140 -17.52 -13.36 -16.59
C GLN A 140 -18.51 -12.88 -15.52
N LEU A 141 -18.01 -12.73 -14.29
CA LEU A 141 -18.78 -12.09 -13.25
C LEU A 141 -19.10 -10.67 -13.73
N PRO A 142 -20.35 -10.20 -13.64
CA PRO A 142 -20.67 -8.84 -13.99
C PRO A 142 -19.80 -7.93 -13.13
N VAL A 143 -18.89 -7.19 -13.76
CA VAL A 143 -18.08 -6.18 -13.07
C VAL A 143 -19.07 -5.15 -12.54
N PRO A 144 -19.18 -4.94 -11.22
CA PRO A 144 -20.07 -3.93 -10.68
C PRO A 144 -19.60 -2.56 -11.20
N THR A 145 -20.34 -2.00 -12.15
CA THR A 145 -20.11 -0.64 -12.63
C THR A 145 -20.63 0.31 -11.57
N CYS A 146 -19.77 1.19 -11.04
CA CYS A 146 -20.21 2.28 -10.18
C CYS A 146 -21.21 3.15 -10.96
N THR A 147 -22.48 3.10 -10.59
CA THR A 147 -23.48 4.08 -11.04
C THR A 147 -23.13 5.43 -10.43
N ALA A 148 -22.86 6.42 -11.27
CA ALA A 148 -22.67 7.79 -10.83
C ALA A 148 -23.90 8.29 -10.05
N LEU A 149 -23.68 9.13 -9.04
CA LEU A 149 -24.77 9.78 -8.31
C LEU A 149 -25.62 10.61 -9.27
N SER A 150 -26.93 10.70 -8.97
CA SER A 150 -27.79 11.65 -9.68
C SER A 150 -27.34 13.08 -9.39
N THR A 151 -27.40 13.95 -10.40
CA THR A 151 -27.03 15.38 -10.29
C THR A 151 -27.81 16.15 -9.24
N THR A 152 -28.99 15.66 -8.84
CA THR A 152 -29.81 16.27 -7.77
C THR A 152 -29.33 15.91 -6.36
N VAL A 153 -28.50 14.88 -6.22
CA VAL A 153 -27.99 14.37 -4.92
C VAL A 153 -26.49 14.59 -4.78
N ASP A 154 -25.79 14.78 -5.90
CA ASP A 154 -24.35 15.09 -5.94
C ASP A 154 -24.07 16.57 -5.65
N VAL A 155 -24.09 16.94 -4.37
CA VAL A 155 -23.89 18.34 -3.93
C VAL A 155 -22.51 18.91 -4.28
N ALA A 156 -21.47 18.07 -4.38
CA ALA A 156 -20.11 18.47 -4.70
C ALA A 156 -19.97 18.96 -6.15
N ASN A 157 -20.73 18.35 -7.07
CA ASN A 157 -20.72 18.67 -8.50
C ASN A 157 -21.95 19.49 -8.94
N SER A 158 -22.77 19.98 -7.99
CA SER A 158 -23.93 20.83 -8.27
C SER A 158 -23.55 22.32 -8.31
N PRO A 159 -24.15 23.13 -9.21
CA PRO A 159 -24.02 24.59 -9.17
C PRO A 159 -24.68 25.22 -7.93
N ASN A 160 -25.68 24.53 -7.37
CA ASN A 160 -26.33 24.93 -6.13
C ASN A 160 -26.24 23.79 -5.10
N PRO A 161 -25.23 23.80 -4.20
CA PRO A 161 -25.03 22.74 -3.21
C PRO A 161 -26.11 22.71 -2.12
N THR A 162 -26.86 23.79 -1.89
CA THR A 162 -27.90 23.87 -0.86
C THR A 162 -29.28 23.40 -1.36
N GLY A 163 -29.43 23.24 -2.68
CA GLY A 163 -30.70 22.85 -3.32
C GLY A 163 -31.38 21.61 -2.72
N PRO A 164 -30.66 20.53 -2.34
CA PRO A 164 -31.29 19.40 -1.66
C PRO A 164 -31.93 19.74 -0.32
N ALA A 165 -31.32 20.65 0.46
CA ALA A 165 -31.88 21.08 1.75
C ALA A 165 -33.17 21.89 1.55
N ASP A 166 -33.20 22.80 0.58
CA ASP A 166 -34.41 23.57 0.23
C ASP A 166 -35.55 22.64 -0.25
N GLN A 167 -35.23 21.62 -1.05
CA GLN A 167 -36.19 20.60 -1.49
C GLN A 167 -36.72 19.77 -0.33
N LEU A 168 -35.90 19.44 0.67
CA LEU A 168 -36.33 18.73 1.87
C LEU A 168 -37.27 19.61 2.72
N LEU A 169 -36.92 20.87 2.96
CA LEU A 169 -37.74 21.81 3.72
C LEU A 169 -39.10 22.06 3.03
N SER A 170 -39.15 22.04 1.70
CA SER A 170 -40.40 22.16 0.92
C SER A 170 -41.42 21.05 1.17
N LEU A 171 -41.00 19.92 1.78
CA LEU A 171 -41.89 18.83 2.16
C LEU A 171 -42.69 19.12 3.43
N LEU A 172 -42.34 20.18 4.17
CA LEU A 172 -43.07 20.62 5.35
C LEU A 172 -44.33 21.42 4.94
N PRO A 173 -45.41 21.41 5.75
CA PRO A 173 -46.64 22.13 5.44
C PRO A 173 -46.43 23.64 5.26
N VAL A 174 -45.51 24.22 6.03
CA VAL A 174 -45.05 25.61 5.93
C VAL A 174 -43.52 25.57 5.88
N PRO A 175 -42.89 25.77 4.71
CA PRO A 175 -41.45 25.67 4.58
C PRO A 175 -40.76 26.94 5.11
N PRO A 176 -39.96 26.86 6.20
CA PRO A 176 -39.15 27.99 6.63
C PRO A 176 -37.93 28.19 5.71
N PRO A 177 -37.38 29.41 5.64
CA PRO A 177 -36.16 29.66 4.86
C PRO A 177 -34.96 29.00 5.54
N LEU A 178 -34.07 28.41 4.73
CA LEU A 178 -32.89 27.68 5.22
C LEU A 178 -32.00 28.51 6.18
N PRO A 179 -31.69 29.80 5.93
CA PRO A 179 -30.92 30.61 6.89
C PRO A 179 -31.58 30.72 8.26
N LEU A 180 -32.91 30.91 8.32
CA LEU A 180 -33.60 30.97 9.62
C LEU A 180 -33.48 29.65 10.39
N VAL A 181 -33.58 28.53 9.66
CA VAL A 181 -33.43 27.18 10.23
C VAL A 181 -32.02 26.95 10.75
N SER A 182 -30.98 27.28 9.98
CA SER A 182 -29.59 27.11 10.42
C SER A 182 -29.27 27.95 11.65
N ARG A 183 -29.73 29.21 11.72
CA ARG A 183 -29.59 30.05 12.92
C ARG A 183 -30.21 29.38 14.15
N LEU A 184 -31.48 28.98 14.06
CA LEU A 184 -32.23 28.45 15.22
C LEU A 184 -31.72 27.08 15.70
N ILE A 185 -31.21 26.24 14.80
CA ILE A 185 -30.72 24.90 15.14
C ILE A 185 -29.30 24.92 15.70
N PHE A 186 -28.39 25.70 15.11
CA PHE A 186 -26.97 25.61 15.43
C PHE A 186 -26.48 26.72 16.38
N SER A 187 -27.08 27.92 16.34
CA SER A 187 -26.51 29.10 17.02
C SER A 187 -27.44 29.75 18.05
N LEU A 188 -28.70 29.96 17.70
CA LEU A 188 -29.72 30.63 18.52
C LEU A 188 -30.75 29.60 18.98
N LYS A 189 -30.37 28.77 19.96
CA LYS A 189 -31.27 27.75 20.50
C LYS A 189 -32.53 28.43 21.08
N PRO A 190 -33.73 28.15 20.53
CA PRO A 190 -34.97 28.73 21.03
C PRO A 190 -35.31 28.22 22.42
N GLU A 191 -36.02 29.03 23.21
CA GLU A 191 -36.50 28.63 24.53
C GLU A 191 -37.63 27.60 24.40
N ASP A 192 -37.82 26.73 25.41
CA ASP A 192 -38.82 25.66 25.36
C ASP A 192 -40.24 26.21 25.14
N GLU A 193 -40.55 27.39 25.70
CA GLU A 193 -41.85 28.07 25.56
C GLU A 193 -42.11 28.60 24.13
N ASP A 194 -41.05 28.91 23.36
CA ASP A 194 -41.17 29.47 22.01
C ASP A 194 -41.71 28.43 21.01
N TRP A 195 -41.47 27.13 21.25
CA TRP A 195 -41.93 26.05 20.36
C TRP A 195 -43.45 25.90 20.30
N ASP A 196 -44.14 26.29 21.38
CA ASP A 196 -45.60 26.15 21.50
C ASP A 196 -46.36 27.34 20.91
N LEU A 197 -45.66 28.42 20.51
CA LEU A 197 -46.27 29.63 19.96
C LEU A 197 -46.66 29.44 18.48
N PRO A 198 -47.86 29.89 18.06
CA PRO A 198 -48.34 29.72 16.69
C PRO A 198 -47.55 30.54 15.65
N GLU A 199 -46.79 31.54 16.10
CA GLU A 199 -45.97 32.43 15.26
C GLU A 199 -44.56 31.87 15.04
N PHE A 200 -44.15 30.83 15.78
CA PHE A 200 -42.88 30.14 15.57
C PHE A 200 -42.86 29.45 14.19
N PRO A 201 -41.77 29.56 13.39
CA PRO A 201 -40.41 30.03 13.73
C PRO A 201 -40.15 31.52 13.49
N TYR A 202 -41.17 32.32 13.14
CA TYR A 202 -41.05 33.73 12.80
C TYR A 202 -41.16 34.66 14.03
N LEU A 203 -40.61 34.22 15.16
CA LEU A 203 -40.46 35.03 16.36
C LEU A 203 -39.15 35.80 16.26
N TYR A 204 -39.24 37.13 16.25
CA TYR A 204 -38.07 37.99 16.08
C TYR A 204 -37.78 38.83 17.32
N SER A 205 -36.50 39.19 17.50
CA SER A 205 -36.06 40.14 18.52
C SER A 205 -36.62 41.54 18.28
N ASP A 206 -37.11 42.17 19.35
CA ASP A 206 -37.49 43.58 19.35
C ASP A 206 -36.31 44.44 19.81
N LEU A 207 -35.58 45.01 18.84
CA LEU A 207 -34.43 45.89 19.09
C LEU A 207 -34.83 47.33 19.40
N GLU A 208 -36.12 47.68 19.27
CA GLU A 208 -36.63 49.02 19.56
C GLU A 208 -37.07 49.17 21.04
N ASN A 209 -36.95 48.11 21.84
CA ASN A 209 -37.30 48.16 23.26
C ASN A 209 -36.37 49.13 24.03
N ASP A 210 -36.98 50.11 24.70
CA ASP A 210 -36.28 51.12 25.50
C ASP A 210 -36.04 50.68 26.95
N ASP A 211 -36.58 49.53 27.38
CA ASP A 211 -36.45 48.99 28.74
C ASP A 211 -35.13 48.22 28.97
N ILE A 212 -34.10 48.42 28.15
CA ILE A 212 -32.78 47.78 28.30
C ILE A 212 -31.94 48.58 29.31
N GLU A 213 -31.77 48.04 30.52
CA GLU A 213 -31.10 48.74 31.63
C GLU A 213 -29.58 48.50 31.69
N ASP A 214 -29.10 47.35 31.19
CA ASP A 214 -27.70 46.94 31.27
C ASP A 214 -27.24 46.06 30.08
N LEU A 215 -25.93 45.80 30.00
CA LEU A 215 -25.31 45.00 28.93
C LEU A 215 -25.79 43.54 28.95
N ALA A 216 -26.16 42.99 30.11
CA ALA A 216 -26.71 41.64 30.24
C ALA A 216 -28.13 41.55 29.62
N SER A 217 -28.99 42.53 29.88
CA SER A 217 -30.31 42.66 29.26
C SER A 217 -30.21 42.90 27.75
N LEU A 218 -29.16 43.62 27.32
CA LEU A 218 -28.87 43.84 25.90
C LEU A 218 -28.48 42.52 25.20
N VAL A 219 -27.65 41.68 25.81
CA VAL A 219 -27.36 40.33 25.31
C VAL A 219 -28.65 39.48 25.24
N GLN A 220 -29.52 39.58 26.24
CA GLN A 220 -30.79 38.83 26.27
C GLN A 220 -31.72 39.24 25.12
N SER A 221 -31.70 40.51 24.71
CA SER A 221 -32.52 41.00 23.59
C SER A 221 -32.17 40.39 22.22
N VAL A 222 -30.95 39.87 22.04
CA VAL A 222 -30.46 39.28 20.77
C VAL A 222 -30.43 37.75 20.80
N THR A 223 -31.14 37.14 21.77
CA THR A 223 -31.28 35.69 21.86
C THR A 223 -32.18 35.10 20.78
N ARG A 224 -33.13 35.89 20.25
CA ARG A 224 -34.01 35.52 19.13
C ARG A 224 -33.44 36.00 17.78
N PRO A 225 -33.88 35.42 16.65
CA PRO A 225 -33.50 35.90 15.33
C PRO A 225 -33.88 37.36 15.11
N ILE A 226 -33.02 38.12 14.42
CA ILE A 226 -33.35 39.49 13.99
C ILE A 226 -34.03 39.42 12.61
N ARG A 227 -35.05 40.27 12.42
CA ARG A 227 -35.75 40.39 11.14
C ARG A 227 -34.81 40.77 10.00
N ASP A 228 -34.97 40.11 8.87
CA ASP A 228 -34.05 40.34 7.75
C ASP A 228 -34.24 41.72 7.07
N ASP A 229 -35.39 42.37 7.28
CA ASP A 229 -35.81 43.65 6.69
C ASP A 229 -35.64 44.87 7.64
N ILE A 230 -34.89 44.72 8.73
CA ILE A 230 -34.71 45.77 9.73
C ILE A 230 -33.98 47.00 9.17
N SER A 231 -34.39 48.20 9.62
CA SER A 231 -33.78 49.45 9.16
C SER A 231 -32.37 49.66 9.76
N PRO A 232 -31.43 50.25 9.01
CA PRO A 232 -30.07 50.49 9.49
C PRO A 232 -30.05 51.44 10.70
N ASP A 233 -30.98 52.39 10.78
CA ASP A 233 -31.07 53.35 11.88
C ASP A 233 -31.35 52.67 13.23
N VAL A 234 -32.12 51.57 13.24
CA VAL A 234 -32.41 50.80 14.45
C VAL A 234 -31.15 50.03 14.91
N LEU A 235 -30.41 49.45 13.96
CA LEU A 235 -29.15 48.76 14.25
C LEU A 235 -28.08 49.70 14.82
N SER A 236 -27.94 50.91 14.25
CA SER A 236 -27.00 51.92 14.76
C SER A 236 -27.39 52.42 16.15
N ARG A 237 -28.68 52.60 16.44
CA ARG A 237 -29.14 52.96 17.80
C ARG A 237 -28.86 51.85 18.80
N PHE A 238 -29.09 50.59 18.41
CA PHE A 238 -28.78 49.43 19.25
C PHE A 238 -27.28 49.35 19.57
N ALA A 239 -26.42 49.53 18.56
CA ALA A 239 -24.98 49.54 18.74
C ALA A 239 -24.50 50.73 19.62
N ALA A 240 -25.10 51.91 19.47
CA ALA A 240 -24.81 53.06 20.34
C ALA A 240 -25.18 52.77 21.80
N LYS A 241 -26.34 52.15 22.06
CA LYS A 241 -26.71 51.70 23.42
C LYS A 241 -25.67 50.72 23.99
N ALA A 242 -25.17 49.78 23.19
CA ALA A 242 -24.13 48.84 23.63
C ALA A 242 -22.81 49.54 23.99
N HIS A 243 -22.44 50.59 23.25
CA HIS A 243 -21.26 51.42 23.55
C HIS A 243 -21.43 52.24 24.83
N ASP A 244 -22.61 52.84 25.05
CA ASP A 244 -22.89 53.70 26.20
C ASP A 244 -22.79 52.96 27.55
N PHE A 245 -22.94 51.63 27.56
CA PHE A 245 -22.80 50.80 28.75
C PHE A 245 -21.34 50.39 29.07
N LEU A 246 -20.37 50.65 28.18
CA LEU A 246 -18.97 50.29 28.40
C LEU A 246 -18.27 51.23 29.39
N GLY A 247 -17.48 50.66 30.32
CA GLY A 247 -16.60 51.41 31.23
C GLY A 247 -17.05 51.46 32.68
N LEU A 248 -18.11 50.73 33.05
CA LEU A 248 -18.58 50.61 34.43
C LEU A 248 -17.81 49.52 35.19
N ASN A 249 -17.47 48.38 34.54
CA ASN A 249 -16.70 47.27 35.10
C ASN A 249 -15.91 46.52 34.00
N PRO A 250 -14.61 46.78 33.80
CA PRO A 250 -13.89 46.36 32.59
C PRO A 250 -13.82 44.84 32.34
N SER A 251 -13.83 44.02 33.40
CA SER A 251 -13.83 42.54 33.26
C SER A 251 -15.20 41.99 32.88
N ASP A 252 -16.27 42.47 33.50
CA ASP A 252 -17.64 42.04 33.20
C ASP A 252 -18.07 42.59 31.83
N ASP A 253 -17.66 43.83 31.52
CA ASP A 253 -17.91 44.49 30.23
C ASP A 253 -17.31 43.68 29.06
N ALA A 254 -16.06 43.18 29.22
CA ALA A 254 -15.41 42.34 28.22
C ALA A 254 -16.13 41.00 28.03
N TYR A 255 -16.53 40.35 29.13
CA TYR A 255 -17.27 39.09 29.09
C TYR A 255 -18.63 39.23 28.36
N TYR A 256 -19.44 40.22 28.75
CA TYR A 256 -20.77 40.43 28.14
C TYR A 256 -20.66 40.95 26.71
N MET A 257 -19.64 41.75 26.38
CA MET A 257 -19.41 42.19 25.00
C MET A 257 -18.98 41.02 24.11
N ALA A 258 -18.07 40.15 24.58
CA ALA A 258 -17.73 38.92 23.86
C ALA A 258 -18.97 38.03 23.65
N LYS A 259 -19.81 37.88 24.68
CA LYS A 259 -21.08 37.15 24.60
C LYS A 259 -22.08 37.79 23.62
N LEU A 260 -22.13 39.13 23.54
CA LEU A 260 -22.93 39.85 22.56
C LEU A 260 -22.43 39.57 21.14
N LEU A 261 -21.11 39.64 20.91
CA LEU A 261 -20.49 39.33 19.63
C LEU A 261 -20.78 37.89 19.18
N VAL A 262 -20.80 36.92 20.10
CA VAL A 262 -21.20 35.52 19.79
C VAL A 262 -22.64 35.44 19.32
N LYS A 263 -23.56 36.14 19.97
CA LYS A 263 -24.99 36.09 19.59
C LYS A 263 -25.23 36.81 18.28
N THR A 264 -24.57 37.93 18.05
CA THR A 264 -24.68 38.69 16.79
C THR A 264 -23.94 38.00 15.65
N SER A 265 -22.89 37.22 15.90
CA SER A 265 -22.12 36.51 14.85
C SER A 265 -22.97 35.52 14.04
N SER A 266 -24.06 35.01 14.61
CA SER A 266 -25.04 34.15 13.95
C SER A 266 -26.21 34.89 13.30
N GLN A 267 -26.26 36.22 13.40
CA GLN A 267 -27.30 37.06 12.85
C GLN A 267 -26.85 37.65 11.50
N GLN A 268 -27.65 38.59 10.96
CA GLN A 268 -27.28 39.29 9.74
C GLN A 268 -25.96 40.06 9.86
N THR A 269 -25.19 40.08 8.77
CA THR A 269 -23.90 40.77 8.68
C THR A 269 -23.95 42.24 9.12
N ARG A 270 -25.07 42.93 8.90
CA ARG A 270 -25.23 44.37 9.20
C ARG A 270 -25.17 44.70 10.69
N ILE A 271 -25.70 43.85 11.58
CA ILE A 271 -25.67 44.13 13.02
C ILE A 271 -24.26 43.96 13.59
N CYS A 272 -23.51 42.96 13.11
CA CYS A 272 -22.11 42.78 13.49
C CYS A 272 -21.29 44.02 13.16
N LEU A 273 -21.40 44.52 11.92
CA LEU A 273 -20.68 45.72 11.49
C LEU A 273 -21.04 46.95 12.34
N ALA A 274 -22.34 47.17 12.60
CA ALA A 274 -22.78 48.30 13.41
C ALA A 274 -22.20 48.29 14.84
N ILE A 275 -22.05 47.11 15.46
CA ILE A 275 -21.46 46.97 16.79
C ILE A 275 -19.94 47.13 16.75
N LEU A 276 -19.28 46.51 15.77
CA LEU A 276 -17.82 46.55 15.62
C LEU A 276 -17.31 47.97 15.32
N GLU A 277 -18.03 48.76 14.50
CA GLU A 277 -17.67 50.14 14.16
C GLU A 277 -17.59 51.09 15.37
N LEU A 278 -18.29 50.78 16.47
CA LEU A 278 -18.32 51.58 17.69
C LEU A 278 -17.46 50.98 18.82
N LEU A 279 -16.83 49.82 18.59
CA LEU A 279 -16.07 49.10 19.61
C LEU A 279 -14.56 49.40 19.49
N ASP A 280 -13.92 49.72 20.61
CA ASP A 280 -12.46 49.88 20.69
C ASP A 280 -11.86 48.60 21.28
N LEU A 281 -11.40 47.69 20.39
CA LEU A 281 -10.99 46.33 20.75
C LEU A 281 -9.84 46.30 21.76
N PRO A 282 -8.73 47.07 21.61
CA PRO A 282 -7.63 47.05 22.58
C PRO A 282 -8.03 47.56 23.97
N LYS A 283 -9.04 48.43 24.08
CA LYS A 283 -9.50 48.94 25.38
C LYS A 283 -10.38 47.94 26.12
N VAL A 284 -11.21 47.20 25.40
CA VAL A 284 -12.15 46.23 25.98
C VAL A 284 -11.45 44.89 26.25
N PHE A 285 -10.62 44.43 25.31
CA PHE A 285 -9.93 43.14 25.37
C PHE A 285 -8.42 43.33 25.57
N ASN A 286 -7.95 43.12 26.80
CA ASN A 286 -6.54 43.25 27.19
C ASN A 286 -6.10 42.08 28.08
N GLU A 287 -4.81 42.03 28.43
CA GLU A 287 -4.20 40.95 29.25
C GLU A 287 -4.93 40.71 30.59
N HIS A 288 -5.62 41.72 31.13
CA HIS A 288 -6.34 41.63 32.42
C HIS A 288 -7.82 41.25 32.28
N THR A 289 -8.41 41.35 31.08
CA THR A 289 -9.83 41.06 30.82
C THR A 289 -10.04 39.76 30.03
N LEU A 290 -9.00 39.21 29.41
CA LEU A 290 -9.04 37.95 28.66
C LEU A 290 -8.84 36.73 29.57
N ASP A 291 -9.94 36.28 30.17
CA ASP A 291 -10.03 34.97 30.82
C ASP A 291 -10.47 33.87 29.83
N ASP A 292 -10.45 32.61 30.28
CA ASP A 292 -10.75 31.43 29.47
C ASP A 292 -12.13 31.54 28.80
N ALA A 293 -13.15 31.94 29.56
CA ALA A 293 -14.52 32.07 29.05
C ALA A 293 -14.67 33.19 28.01
N THR A 294 -13.98 34.33 28.19
CA THR A 294 -13.99 35.42 27.21
C THR A 294 -13.27 35.02 25.93
N ILE A 295 -12.17 34.28 26.02
CA ILE A 295 -11.44 33.74 24.86
C ILE A 295 -12.32 32.77 24.07
N ASP A 296 -13.04 31.86 24.74
CA ASP A 296 -13.95 30.92 24.09
C ASP A 296 -15.10 31.65 23.36
N PHE A 297 -15.67 32.70 23.95
CA PHE A 297 -16.66 33.52 23.26
C PHE A 297 -16.07 34.27 22.06
N LEU A 298 -14.89 34.85 22.18
CA LEU A 298 -14.24 35.50 21.03
C LEU A 298 -13.91 34.50 19.92
N LEU A 299 -13.53 33.27 20.27
CA LEU A 299 -13.29 32.17 19.33
C LEU A 299 -14.57 31.82 18.55
N ASP A 300 -15.70 31.71 19.25
CA ASP A 300 -17.02 31.46 18.63
C ASP A 300 -17.53 32.65 17.81
N ALA A 301 -17.26 33.89 18.24
CA ALA A 301 -17.59 35.09 17.49
C ALA A 301 -16.77 35.18 16.18
N ALA A 302 -15.48 34.84 16.23
CA ALA A 302 -14.57 34.79 15.08
C ALA A 302 -14.94 33.72 14.03
N ALA A 303 -15.96 32.89 14.29
CA ALA A 303 -16.56 32.05 13.27
C ALA A 303 -17.27 32.86 12.16
N ASN A 304 -17.62 34.13 12.42
CA ASN A 304 -18.17 35.04 11.41
C ASN A 304 -17.07 35.80 10.65
N ILE A 305 -17.19 35.86 9.32
CA ILE A 305 -16.20 36.47 8.44
C ILE A 305 -15.94 37.96 8.74
N GLU A 306 -16.95 38.76 9.07
CA GLU A 306 -16.76 40.20 9.29
C GLU A 306 -16.08 40.48 10.64
N ILE A 307 -16.40 39.70 11.67
CA ILE A 307 -15.74 39.80 12.97
C ILE A 307 -14.26 39.43 12.81
N ALA A 308 -13.96 38.30 12.14
CA ALA A 308 -12.59 37.89 11.87
C ALA A 308 -11.83 38.93 11.02
N ARG A 309 -12.47 39.49 9.98
CA ARG A 309 -11.87 40.54 9.14
C ARG A 309 -11.56 41.80 9.94
N HIS A 310 -12.48 42.23 10.81
CA HIS A 310 -12.26 43.41 11.65
C HIS A 310 -11.14 43.20 12.67
N PHE A 311 -11.08 42.03 13.32
CA PHE A 311 -9.99 41.66 14.24
C PHE A 311 -8.63 41.61 13.54
N LEU A 312 -8.59 41.24 12.26
CA LEU A 312 -7.35 41.24 11.48
C LEU A 312 -6.92 42.64 11.02
N GLN A 313 -7.88 43.54 10.77
CA GLN A 313 -7.61 44.91 10.33
C GLN A 313 -7.13 45.82 11.46
N ASP A 314 -7.54 45.55 12.70
CA ASP A 314 -7.02 46.23 13.89
C ASP A 314 -5.65 45.64 14.28
N GLU A 315 -4.58 46.20 13.69
CA GLU A 315 -3.20 45.73 13.90
C GLU A 315 -2.78 45.79 15.37
N ASP A 316 -3.26 46.77 16.14
CA ASP A 316 -2.89 46.93 17.55
C ASP A 316 -3.48 45.80 18.40
N PHE A 317 -4.74 45.44 18.16
CA PHE A 317 -5.39 44.30 18.82
C PHE A 317 -4.76 42.95 18.40
N PHE A 318 -4.55 42.74 17.10
CA PHE A 318 -4.00 41.47 16.60
C PHE A 318 -2.56 41.22 17.08
N ASN A 319 -1.71 42.25 17.10
CA ASN A 319 -0.35 42.15 17.62
C ASN A 319 -0.36 41.86 19.13
N SER A 320 -1.27 42.47 19.89
CA SER A 320 -1.46 42.19 21.31
C SER A 320 -1.79 40.71 21.57
N LEU A 321 -2.66 40.08 20.76
CA LEU A 321 -2.97 38.64 20.85
C LEU A 321 -1.74 37.75 20.61
N ASN A 322 -0.91 38.10 19.62
CA ASN A 322 0.33 37.37 19.33
C ASN A 322 1.38 37.53 20.44
N ASP A 323 1.49 38.72 21.04
CA ASP A 323 2.39 38.97 22.16
C ASP A 323 1.95 38.20 23.42
N MET A 324 0.64 38.14 23.69
CA MET A 324 0.07 37.36 24.79
C MET A 324 0.26 35.84 24.59
N GLN A 325 0.15 35.35 23.36
CA GLN A 325 0.42 33.95 23.02
C GLN A 325 1.87 33.53 23.38
N ASN A 326 2.83 34.44 23.25
CA ASN A 326 4.24 34.18 23.52
C ASN A 326 4.66 34.50 24.98
N SER A 327 3.72 34.97 25.81
CA SER A 327 3.98 35.31 27.21
C SER A 327 4.08 34.05 28.08
N LEU A 328 5.18 33.93 28.83
CA LEU A 328 5.41 32.85 29.80
C LEU A 328 4.52 32.94 31.06
N LYS A 329 3.73 34.01 31.21
CA LYS A 329 2.92 34.29 32.42
C LYS A 329 1.49 33.78 32.33
N MET A 330 0.99 33.44 31.15
CA MET A 330 -0.39 32.97 30.97
C MET A 330 -0.51 31.46 31.20
N ASP A 331 -1.70 31.05 31.64
CA ASP A 331 -2.05 29.63 31.78
C ASP A 331 -2.05 28.93 30.41
N LYS A 332 -1.58 27.67 30.39
CA LYS A 332 -1.48 26.85 29.16
C LYS A 332 -2.81 26.75 28.39
N VAL A 333 -3.93 26.75 29.10
CA VAL A 333 -5.29 26.68 28.53
C VAL A 333 -5.58 27.95 27.71
N ASN A 334 -5.38 29.12 28.30
CA ASN A 334 -5.59 30.41 27.64
C ASN A 334 -4.63 30.56 26.44
N THR A 335 -3.37 30.13 26.55
CA THR A 335 -2.43 30.15 25.41
C THR A 335 -2.92 29.28 24.25
N LYS A 336 -3.53 28.11 24.52
CA LYS A 336 -4.11 27.24 23.49
C LYS A 336 -5.37 27.87 22.87
N GLY A 337 -6.23 28.48 23.68
CA GLY A 337 -7.40 29.22 23.22
C GLY A 337 -7.02 30.39 22.30
N LEU A 338 -6.02 31.18 22.69
CA LEU A 338 -5.48 32.29 21.90
C LEU A 338 -4.87 31.80 20.57
N LYS A 339 -4.08 30.72 20.59
CA LYS A 339 -3.55 30.09 19.35
C LYS A 339 -4.67 29.72 18.38
N LYS A 340 -5.74 29.10 18.89
CA LYS A 340 -6.91 28.74 18.08
C LYS A 340 -7.60 29.98 17.52
N LEU A 341 -7.82 31.01 18.35
CA LEU A 341 -8.44 32.27 17.94
C LEU A 341 -7.65 32.92 16.80
N THR A 342 -6.33 33.09 16.96
CA THR A 342 -5.44 33.65 15.93
C THR A 342 -5.48 32.82 14.64
N SER A 343 -5.42 31.49 14.77
CA SER A 343 -5.50 30.59 13.61
C SER A 343 -6.83 30.68 12.86
N ARG A 344 -7.94 30.90 13.57
CA ARG A 344 -9.28 31.05 12.99
C ARG A 344 -9.44 32.39 12.27
N ILE A 345 -8.90 33.47 12.85
CA ILE A 345 -8.87 34.80 12.23
C ILE A 345 -8.07 34.76 10.92
N GLN A 346 -6.85 34.21 10.95
CA GLN A 346 -6.02 34.05 9.75
C GLN A 346 -6.62 33.07 8.75
N GLY A 347 -7.29 32.01 9.24
CA GLY A 347 -7.94 30.99 8.43
C GLY A 347 -9.00 31.54 7.49
N TRP A 348 -9.79 32.54 7.92
CA TRP A 348 -10.77 33.21 7.05
C TRP A 348 -10.12 33.94 5.88
N ALA A 349 -8.99 34.63 6.10
CA ALA A 349 -8.26 35.32 5.03
C ALA A 349 -7.68 34.31 4.03
N SER A 350 -7.08 33.23 4.52
CA SER A 350 -6.57 32.13 3.67
C SER A 350 -7.68 31.46 2.88
N PHE A 351 -8.85 31.21 3.51
CA PHE A 351 -10.01 30.61 2.87
C PHE A 351 -10.59 31.51 1.77
N GLU A 352 -10.79 32.80 2.05
CA GLU A 352 -11.31 33.76 1.06
C GLU A 352 -10.39 33.87 -0.17
N ASN A 353 -9.07 33.79 0.04
CA ASN A 353 -8.08 33.77 -1.03
C ASN A 353 -8.11 32.45 -1.82
N ALA A 354 -8.17 31.30 -1.14
CA ALA A 354 -8.18 29.97 -1.75
C ALA A 354 -9.41 29.70 -2.62
N LEU A 355 -10.53 30.40 -2.38
CA LEU A 355 -11.69 30.33 -3.28
C LEU A 355 -11.39 30.88 -4.69
N THR A 356 -10.47 31.84 -4.81
CA THR A 356 -10.13 32.51 -6.08
C THR A 356 -8.76 32.15 -6.64
N ASP A 357 -7.77 31.87 -5.77
CA ASP A 357 -6.38 31.63 -6.17
C ASP A 357 -6.12 30.13 -6.38
N PRO A 358 -5.70 29.68 -7.58
CA PRO A 358 -5.36 28.29 -7.83
C PRO A 358 -4.13 27.79 -7.07
N ASN A 359 -3.29 28.68 -6.53
CA ASN A 359 -2.09 28.34 -5.75
C ASN A 359 -2.25 28.60 -4.24
N GLY A 360 -3.49 28.70 -3.75
CA GLY A 360 -3.77 28.91 -2.34
C GLY A 360 -3.31 27.75 -1.44
N ASP A 361 -3.14 28.02 -0.15
CA ASP A 361 -2.82 26.99 0.85
C ASP A 361 -4.07 26.18 1.22
N PHE A 362 -4.35 25.15 0.43
CA PHE A 362 -5.50 24.25 0.63
C PHE A 362 -5.38 23.41 1.92
N SER A 363 -4.16 23.19 2.42
CA SER A 363 -3.92 22.44 3.66
C SER A 363 -4.39 23.24 4.87
N ALA A 364 -3.93 24.49 4.98
CA ALA A 364 -4.36 25.40 6.05
C ALA A 364 -5.87 25.70 5.98
N CYS A 365 -6.44 25.79 4.78
CA CYS A 365 -7.88 25.95 4.64
C CYS A 365 -8.68 24.72 5.09
N ALA A 366 -8.18 23.51 4.82
CA ALA A 366 -8.82 22.27 5.26
C ALA A 366 -8.79 22.13 6.80
N THR A 367 -7.67 22.48 7.45
CA THR A 367 -7.60 22.48 8.92
C THR A 367 -8.52 23.52 9.54
N PHE A 368 -8.61 24.72 8.95
CA PHE A 368 -9.60 25.74 9.32
C PHE A 368 -11.04 25.22 9.20
N LEU A 369 -11.42 24.62 8.07
CA LEU A 369 -12.77 24.08 7.88
C LEU A 369 -13.08 22.91 8.82
N LYS A 370 -12.08 22.08 9.13
CA LYS A 370 -12.20 20.99 10.13
C LYS A 370 -12.49 21.55 11.53
N ASP A 371 -11.80 22.62 11.92
CA ASP A 371 -12.03 23.32 13.19
C ASP A 371 -13.43 23.96 13.22
N MET A 372 -13.82 24.69 12.19
CA MET A 372 -15.14 25.35 12.10
C MET A 372 -16.31 24.36 12.16
N SER A 373 -16.17 23.20 11.53
CA SER A 373 -17.18 22.15 11.51
C SER A 373 -17.19 21.24 12.75
N SER A 374 -16.28 21.45 13.71
CA SER A 374 -16.22 20.67 14.96
C SER A 374 -17.11 21.21 16.08
N GLY A 375 -17.55 22.47 15.99
CA GLY A 375 -18.45 23.12 16.94
C GLY A 375 -19.83 23.41 16.33
N GLU A 376 -20.89 23.30 17.14
CA GLU A 376 -22.27 23.59 16.70
C GLU A 376 -22.42 25.06 16.29
N HIS A 377 -22.01 25.98 17.18
CA HIS A 377 -22.13 27.42 16.94
C HIS A 377 -21.27 27.87 15.77
N SER A 378 -20.01 27.42 15.73
CA SER A 378 -19.06 27.75 14.65
C SER A 378 -19.53 27.26 13.28
N LEU A 379 -20.08 26.03 13.21
CA LEU A 379 -20.65 25.51 11.98
C LEU A 379 -21.89 26.32 11.55
N GLY A 380 -22.75 26.67 12.50
CA GLY A 380 -23.92 27.52 12.26
C GLY A 380 -23.54 28.87 11.69
N CYS A 381 -22.62 29.58 12.34
CA CYS A 381 -22.11 30.88 11.87
C CYS A 381 -21.43 30.79 10.50
N TRP A 382 -20.60 29.77 10.27
CA TRP A 382 -19.96 29.55 8.97
C TRP A 382 -21.00 29.29 7.87
N LEU A 383 -21.98 28.44 8.14
CA LEU A 383 -23.07 28.13 7.21
C LEU A 383 -23.88 29.39 6.88
N GLU A 384 -24.24 30.20 7.88
CA GLU A 384 -24.90 31.49 7.68
C GLU A 384 -24.08 32.43 6.78
N CYS A 385 -22.77 32.56 7.04
CA CYS A 385 -21.89 33.37 6.19
C CYS A 385 -21.89 32.84 4.74
N MET A 386 -21.81 31.53 4.53
CA MET A 386 -21.83 30.94 3.19
C MET A 386 -23.18 31.06 2.48
N LEU A 387 -24.30 31.17 3.21
CA LEU A 387 -25.64 31.36 2.65
C LEU A 387 -25.97 32.81 2.31
N ILE A 388 -25.55 33.76 3.15
CA ILE A 388 -25.99 35.16 3.08
C ILE A 388 -24.96 36.07 2.39
N HIS A 389 -23.67 35.78 2.53
CA HIS A 389 -22.63 36.68 2.06
C HIS A 389 -22.47 36.58 0.52
N GLU A 390 -22.93 37.60 -0.21
CA GLU A 390 -22.94 37.64 -1.68
C GLU A 390 -21.54 37.46 -2.31
N ASN A 391 -20.48 37.98 -1.67
CA ASN A 391 -19.10 37.78 -2.16
C ASN A 391 -18.64 36.31 -2.13
N LEU A 392 -18.95 35.56 -1.07
CA LEU A 392 -18.53 34.15 -0.96
C LEU A 392 -19.31 33.27 -1.93
N THR A 393 -20.62 33.48 -2.04
CA THR A 393 -21.50 32.75 -2.97
C THR A 393 -21.10 33.01 -4.42
N SER A 394 -20.82 34.26 -4.79
CA SER A 394 -20.35 34.60 -6.14
C SER A 394 -18.98 33.98 -6.46
N LYS A 395 -18.01 34.05 -5.54
CA LYS A 395 -16.70 33.40 -5.68
C LYS A 395 -16.81 31.88 -5.87
N LEU A 396 -17.65 31.20 -5.09
CA LEU A 396 -17.86 29.74 -5.18
C LEU A 396 -18.57 29.33 -6.49
N SER A 397 -19.47 30.18 -6.99
CA SER A 397 -20.20 29.94 -8.24
C SER A 397 -19.37 30.21 -9.50
N ALA A 398 -18.33 31.04 -9.41
CA ALA A 398 -17.49 31.44 -10.55
C ALA A 398 -16.59 30.30 -11.06
N THR A 399 -16.29 29.30 -10.24
CA THR A 399 -15.42 28.17 -10.61
C THR A 399 -16.19 27.13 -11.45
N PRO A 400 -15.71 26.75 -12.65
CA PRO A 400 -16.39 25.79 -13.51
C PRO A 400 -16.51 24.41 -12.85
N ILE A 401 -17.65 23.76 -13.04
CA ILE A 401 -17.89 22.39 -12.58
C ILE A 401 -17.12 21.44 -13.52
N PRO A 402 -16.35 20.47 -13.00
CA PRO A 402 -15.67 19.50 -13.83
C PRO A 402 -16.65 18.66 -14.67
N SER A 403 -16.26 18.33 -15.90
CA SER A 403 -17.08 17.56 -16.85
C SER A 403 -17.34 16.12 -16.40
N GLU A 404 -16.48 15.60 -15.51
CA GLU A 404 -16.61 14.28 -14.90
C GLU A 404 -16.96 14.44 -13.41
N SER A 405 -17.87 13.60 -12.89
CA SER A 405 -18.21 13.58 -11.46
C SER A 405 -17.01 13.06 -10.68
N ILE A 406 -16.32 13.96 -9.98
CA ILE A 406 -15.18 13.64 -9.13
C ILE A 406 -15.70 13.53 -7.69
N PRO A 407 -15.41 12.45 -6.95
CA PRO A 407 -15.73 12.38 -5.53
C PRO A 407 -14.90 13.41 -4.75
N PRO A 408 -15.42 13.97 -3.64
CA PRO A 408 -14.68 14.98 -2.89
C PRO A 408 -13.37 14.40 -2.30
N PRO A 409 -12.28 15.18 -2.29
CA PRO A 409 -10.99 14.73 -1.77
C PRO A 409 -11.04 14.51 -0.25
N LEU A 410 -10.11 13.69 0.26
CA LEU A 410 -10.02 13.30 1.68
C LEU A 410 -9.35 14.36 2.58
N LEU A 411 -9.78 15.61 2.48
CA LEU A 411 -9.15 16.76 3.13
C LEU A 411 -9.31 16.84 4.65
N LEU A 412 -10.28 16.14 5.24
CA LEU A 412 -10.49 16.10 6.69
C LEU A 412 -9.61 15.07 7.41
N GLN A 413 -8.98 14.16 6.64
CA GLN A 413 -7.97 13.22 7.15
C GLN A 413 -6.61 13.92 7.16
N GLU A 414 -5.70 13.52 8.05
CA GLU A 414 -4.36 14.14 8.24
C GLU A 414 -3.41 14.00 7.02
N ARG A 415 -3.94 13.62 5.86
CA ARG A 415 -3.19 13.43 4.62
C ARG A 415 -3.44 14.60 3.68
N HIS A 416 -2.46 15.48 3.59
CA HIS A 416 -2.43 16.47 2.53
C HIS A 416 -1.73 15.88 1.31
N SER A 417 -2.47 15.12 0.48
CA SER A 417 -2.05 14.93 -0.91
C SER A 417 -2.02 16.30 -1.59
N SER A 418 -1.18 16.49 -2.61
CA SER A 418 -1.20 17.73 -3.41
C SER A 418 -2.60 17.92 -4.01
N VAL A 419 -3.43 18.76 -3.39
CA VAL A 419 -4.82 18.97 -3.77
C VAL A 419 -4.89 20.07 -4.80
N THR A 420 -5.61 19.82 -5.89
CA THR A 420 -5.86 20.86 -6.90
C THR A 420 -6.95 21.80 -6.44
N HIS A 421 -6.93 23.05 -6.95
CA HIS A 421 -7.99 24.03 -6.68
C HIS A 421 -9.40 23.48 -6.96
N THR A 422 -9.58 22.73 -8.05
CA THR A 422 -10.86 22.10 -8.40
C THR A 422 -11.34 21.08 -7.37
N GLN A 423 -10.43 20.24 -6.85
CA GLN A 423 -10.73 19.27 -5.79
C GLN A 423 -11.08 19.98 -4.48
N PHE A 424 -10.37 21.05 -4.13
CA PHE A 424 -10.68 21.86 -2.95
C PHE A 424 -12.08 22.51 -3.03
N ILE A 425 -12.45 23.12 -4.16
CA ILE A 425 -13.78 23.70 -4.35
C ILE A 425 -14.88 22.63 -4.29
N THR A 426 -14.62 21.44 -4.84
CA THR A 426 -15.53 20.28 -4.76
C THR A 426 -15.77 19.86 -3.31
N PHE A 427 -14.73 19.85 -2.47
CA PHE A 427 -14.84 19.63 -1.03
C PHE A 427 -15.66 20.70 -0.32
N VAL A 428 -15.43 21.99 -0.60
CA VAL A 428 -16.20 23.09 0.02
C VAL A 428 -17.69 23.01 -0.32
N ARG A 429 -18.04 22.70 -1.59
CA ARG A 429 -19.43 22.48 -2.01
C ARG A 429 -20.07 21.30 -1.29
N ALA A 430 -19.33 20.19 -1.14
CA ALA A 430 -19.79 19.02 -0.40
C ALA A 430 -20.07 19.33 1.08
N LEU A 431 -19.14 20.03 1.75
CA LEU A 431 -19.31 20.44 3.15
C LEU A 431 -20.50 21.39 3.34
N LEU A 432 -20.67 22.36 2.45
CA LEU A 432 -21.82 23.29 2.46
C LEU A 432 -23.15 22.56 2.30
N GLY A 433 -23.24 21.67 1.30
CA GLY A 433 -24.46 20.89 1.02
C GLY A 433 -24.83 19.92 2.15
N ILE A 434 -23.85 19.20 2.69
CA ILE A 434 -24.07 18.29 3.84
C ILE A 434 -24.54 19.08 5.07
N SER A 435 -23.88 20.19 5.39
CA SER A 435 -24.23 21.02 6.56
C SER A 435 -25.66 21.58 6.44
N ALA A 436 -26.06 22.01 5.25
CA ALA A 436 -27.43 22.46 4.97
C ALA A 436 -28.46 21.33 5.15
N VAL A 437 -28.18 20.11 4.69
CA VAL A 437 -29.07 18.96 4.90
C VAL A 437 -29.16 18.56 6.37
N LEU A 438 -28.07 18.68 7.14
CA LEU A 438 -28.07 18.46 8.58
C LEU A 438 -28.93 19.49 9.33
N ALA A 439 -28.96 20.75 8.87
CA ALA A 439 -29.88 21.77 9.38
C ALA A 439 -31.34 21.36 9.15
N ALA A 440 -31.68 20.98 7.91
CA ALA A 440 -33.02 20.54 7.54
C ALA A 440 -33.46 19.27 8.30
N LEU A 441 -32.54 18.30 8.49
CA LEU A 441 -32.77 17.11 9.30
C LEU A 441 -33.13 17.49 10.74
N SER A 442 -32.27 18.27 11.39
CA SER A 442 -32.45 18.68 12.80
C SER A 442 -33.75 19.45 13.01
N TRP A 443 -34.12 20.29 12.03
CA TRP A 443 -35.39 21.01 12.04
C TRP A 443 -36.59 20.08 11.93
N SER A 444 -36.56 19.16 10.96
CA SER A 444 -37.65 18.20 10.74
C SER A 444 -37.85 17.27 11.94
N ASP A 445 -36.78 16.98 12.67
CA ASP A 445 -36.79 16.18 13.88
C ASP A 445 -37.45 16.93 15.06
N SER A 446 -37.24 18.25 15.17
CA SER A 446 -37.91 19.07 16.18
C SER A 446 -39.41 19.29 15.93
N LEU A 447 -39.86 19.44 14.67
CA LEU A 447 -41.27 19.73 14.33
C LEU A 447 -42.12 18.49 13.99
N GLY A 448 -41.53 17.28 13.98
CA GLY A 448 -42.26 16.04 13.65
C GLY A 448 -42.53 15.82 12.16
N GLY A 449 -41.70 16.37 11.27
CA GLY A 449 -41.82 16.24 9.81
C GLY A 449 -41.33 14.88 9.28
N GLY A 450 -42.10 13.80 9.48
CA GLY A 450 -41.68 12.43 9.21
C GLY A 450 -41.07 12.17 7.82
N LEU A 451 -41.69 12.69 6.75
CA LEU A 451 -41.20 12.52 5.37
C LEU A 451 -39.90 13.27 5.07
N CYS A 452 -39.76 14.49 5.60
CA CYS A 452 -38.53 15.29 5.47
C CYS A 452 -37.38 14.58 6.19
N ARG A 453 -37.63 14.11 7.42
CA ARG A 453 -36.67 13.38 8.24
C ARG A 453 -36.21 12.08 7.59
N GLU A 454 -37.15 11.26 7.10
CA GLU A 454 -36.83 9.99 6.43
C GLU A 454 -35.94 10.21 5.19
N ARG A 455 -36.27 11.19 4.35
CA ARG A 455 -35.49 11.48 3.13
C ARG A 455 -34.12 12.07 3.45
N ALA A 456 -34.04 12.96 4.44
CA ALA A 456 -32.76 13.52 4.88
C ALA A 456 -31.81 12.44 5.42
N LEU A 457 -32.31 11.53 6.27
CA LEU A 457 -31.53 10.39 6.76
C LEU A 457 -31.13 9.44 5.63
N GLY A 458 -32.03 9.19 4.67
CA GLY A 458 -31.72 8.37 3.48
C GLY A 458 -30.59 8.95 2.62
N LEU A 459 -30.56 10.28 2.43
CA LEU A 459 -29.46 10.97 1.73
C LEU A 459 -28.14 10.84 2.48
N LEU A 460 -28.14 11.01 3.81
CA LEU A 460 -26.94 10.84 4.64
C LEU A 460 -26.41 9.40 4.59
N VAL A 461 -27.28 8.39 4.62
CA VAL A 461 -26.89 6.97 4.49
C VAL A 461 -26.25 6.71 3.13
N LEU A 462 -26.80 7.29 2.05
CA LEU A 462 -26.23 7.19 0.72
C LEU A 462 -24.83 7.82 0.65
N TRP A 463 -24.67 9.04 1.17
CA TRP A 463 -23.39 9.75 1.23
C TRP A 463 -22.36 9.08 2.12
N GLN A 464 -22.78 8.48 3.24
CA GLN A 464 -21.89 7.67 4.11
C GLN A 464 -21.36 6.42 3.40
N GLY A 465 -22.06 5.92 2.37
CA GLY A 465 -21.62 4.81 1.52
C GLY A 465 -20.61 5.19 0.44
N ILE A 466 -20.35 6.49 0.21
CA ILE A 466 -19.50 6.99 -0.87
C ILE A 466 -18.23 7.63 -0.30
N GLU A 467 -17.08 7.27 -0.86
CA GLU A 467 -15.80 7.83 -0.42
C GLU A 467 -15.69 9.34 -0.71
N GLY A 468 -15.04 10.07 0.18
CA GLY A 468 -15.04 11.54 0.21
C GLY A 468 -16.21 12.07 1.03
N TYR A 469 -17.44 11.75 0.62
CA TYR A 469 -18.65 12.18 1.32
C TYR A 469 -18.76 11.58 2.73
N ARG A 470 -18.41 10.29 2.87
CA ARG A 470 -18.38 9.56 4.14
C ARG A 470 -17.62 10.31 5.23
N GLN A 471 -16.46 10.86 4.91
CA GLN A 471 -15.60 11.55 5.88
C GLN A 471 -16.24 12.86 6.36
N ILE A 472 -16.85 13.62 5.45
CA ILE A 472 -17.56 14.87 5.76
C ILE A 472 -18.80 14.57 6.61
N VAL A 473 -19.62 13.59 6.19
CA VAL A 473 -20.81 13.17 6.93
C VAL A 473 -20.43 12.67 8.33
N ASN A 474 -19.42 11.79 8.44
CA ASN A 474 -18.98 11.28 9.72
C ASN A 474 -18.50 12.41 10.64
N HIS A 475 -17.66 13.31 10.13
CA HIS A 475 -17.15 14.45 10.91
C HIS A 475 -18.28 15.36 11.42
N CYS A 476 -19.22 15.74 10.56
CA CYS A 476 -20.32 16.64 10.96
C CYS A 476 -21.33 15.95 11.90
N LEU A 477 -21.59 14.65 11.75
CA LEU A 477 -22.53 13.93 12.63
C LEU A 477 -22.02 13.77 14.08
N LEU A 478 -20.72 13.94 14.32
CA LEU A 478 -20.12 13.91 15.66
C LEU A 478 -20.46 15.12 16.52
N LEU A 479 -21.13 16.15 15.97
CA LEU A 479 -21.67 17.24 16.76
C LEU A 479 -22.66 16.69 17.81
N ARG A 480 -22.56 17.21 19.03
CA ARG A 480 -23.30 16.71 20.20
C ARG A 480 -24.80 16.54 19.92
N GLN A 481 -25.46 17.55 19.37
CA GLN A 481 -26.89 17.50 19.08
C GLN A 481 -27.25 16.48 18.01
N LEU A 482 -26.43 16.32 16.97
CA LEU A 482 -26.70 15.42 15.87
C LEU A 482 -26.55 13.96 16.31
N THR A 483 -25.49 13.67 17.06
CA THR A 483 -25.28 12.34 17.65
C THR A 483 -26.43 11.97 18.61
N LYS A 484 -26.85 12.88 19.49
CA LYS A 484 -27.98 12.64 20.40
C LYS A 484 -29.30 12.43 19.67
N ARG A 485 -29.59 13.23 18.64
CA ARG A 485 -30.80 13.08 17.81
C ARG A 485 -30.82 11.75 17.05
N LEU A 486 -29.67 11.25 16.58
CA LEU A 486 -29.59 9.91 16.00
C LEU A 486 -29.96 8.83 17.02
N GLY A 487 -29.53 8.99 18.29
CA GLY A 487 -29.93 8.11 19.38
C GLY A 487 -31.43 8.16 19.68
N TRP A 488 -32.05 9.35 19.64
CA TRP A 488 -33.50 9.52 19.88
C TRP A 488 -34.37 9.03 18.73
N ASN A 489 -33.89 9.07 17.49
CA ASN A 489 -34.63 8.56 16.33
C ASN A 489 -34.83 7.03 16.31
N LYS A 490 -34.38 6.35 17.37
CA LYS A 490 -34.49 4.91 17.58
C LYS A 490 -35.73 4.49 18.38
N THR A 491 -36.40 5.42 19.07
CA THR A 491 -37.43 5.08 20.06
C THR A 491 -38.84 5.01 19.49
N ASP A 492 -39.22 3.88 18.90
CA ASP A 492 -40.63 3.49 18.78
C ASP A 492 -40.77 1.96 18.97
N ASP A 493 -41.85 1.51 19.62
CA ASP A 493 -42.25 0.09 19.71
C ASP A 493 -42.54 -0.54 18.33
N ILE A 494 -42.57 0.28 17.28
CA ILE A 494 -42.91 -0.06 15.90
C ILE A 494 -41.73 0.31 14.98
N PRO A 495 -41.27 -0.58 14.10
CA PRO A 495 -40.13 -0.28 13.23
C PRO A 495 -40.45 0.80 12.20
N THR A 496 -39.64 1.85 12.16
CA THR A 496 -39.74 2.97 11.20
C THR A 496 -38.52 3.02 10.29
N LYS A 497 -38.69 3.55 9.07
CA LYS A 497 -37.57 3.75 8.13
C LYS A 497 -36.54 4.76 8.63
N SER A 498 -36.99 5.82 9.29
CA SER A 498 -36.09 6.77 9.95
C SER A 498 -35.25 6.09 11.03
N GLY A 499 -35.83 5.17 11.81
CA GLY A 499 -35.10 4.36 12.78
C GLY A 499 -34.05 3.48 12.12
N ASN A 500 -34.39 2.77 11.03
CA ASN A 500 -33.42 1.96 10.27
C ASN A 500 -32.26 2.81 9.73
N PHE A 501 -32.54 3.97 9.11
CA PHE A 501 -31.47 4.85 8.62
C PHE A 501 -30.61 5.43 9.74
N ALA A 502 -31.22 5.84 10.87
CA ALA A 502 -30.49 6.34 12.02
C ALA A 502 -29.56 5.26 12.61
N GLU A 503 -30.05 4.03 12.75
CA GLU A 503 -29.26 2.88 13.18
C GLU A 503 -28.09 2.59 12.23
N ARG A 504 -28.33 2.63 10.91
CA ARG A 504 -27.28 2.46 9.90
C ARG A 504 -26.20 3.54 10.00
N LEU A 505 -26.60 4.80 10.19
CA LEU A 505 -25.67 5.92 10.38
C LEU A 505 -24.83 5.74 11.64
N LEU A 506 -25.44 5.33 12.76
CA LEU A 506 -24.74 5.06 14.02
C LEU A 506 -23.73 3.92 13.88
N VAL A 507 -24.10 2.81 13.21
CA VAL A 507 -23.18 1.71 12.92
C VAL A 507 -22.05 2.17 12.00
N GLY A 508 -22.35 3.01 11.00
CA GLY A 508 -21.35 3.60 10.11
C GLY A 508 -20.35 4.52 10.84
N LEU A 509 -20.83 5.31 11.80
CA LEU A 509 -20.00 6.16 12.67
C LEU A 509 -19.12 5.32 13.60
N ALA A 510 -19.70 4.30 14.26
CA ALA A 510 -18.96 3.43 15.17
C ALA A 510 -17.88 2.57 14.47
N LYS A 511 -17.98 2.39 13.15
CA LYS A 511 -16.94 1.70 12.35
C LYS A 511 -15.70 2.58 12.09
N ASP A 512 -15.80 3.90 12.29
CA ASP A 512 -14.69 4.84 12.14
C ASP A 512 -13.97 5.04 13.49
N PRO A 513 -12.68 4.69 13.61
CA PRO A 513 -12.00 4.74 14.90
C PRO A 513 -11.93 6.15 15.52
N GLN A 514 -11.79 7.18 14.68
CA GLN A 514 -11.70 8.58 15.13
C GLN A 514 -13.02 9.10 15.69
N SER A 515 -14.15 8.54 15.26
CA SER A 515 -15.49 8.89 15.75
C SER A 515 -15.69 8.47 17.21
N LEU A 516 -15.06 7.38 17.64
CA LEU A 516 -15.19 6.80 18.98
C LEU A 516 -14.33 7.48 20.05
N LEU A 517 -13.50 8.46 19.66
CA LEU A 517 -12.79 9.35 20.57
C LEU A 517 -13.75 10.40 21.17
N ARG A 518 -14.90 10.64 20.54
CA ARG A 518 -15.88 11.63 21.01
C ARG A 518 -16.79 11.05 22.07
N GLU A 519 -16.78 11.66 23.25
CA GLU A 519 -17.58 11.27 24.42
C GLU A 519 -19.08 11.11 24.10
N HIS A 520 -19.67 12.04 23.34
CA HIS A 520 -21.10 12.00 23.03
C HIS A 520 -21.53 10.79 22.19
N LEU A 521 -20.67 10.31 21.28
CA LEU A 521 -20.96 9.09 20.53
C LEU A 521 -20.86 7.87 21.43
N VAL A 522 -19.84 7.82 22.29
CA VAL A 522 -19.65 6.75 23.27
C VAL A 522 -20.85 6.65 24.21
N GLU A 523 -21.32 7.76 24.77
CA GLU A 523 -22.54 7.81 25.60
C GLU A 523 -23.77 7.28 24.84
N THR A 524 -23.96 7.77 23.60
CA THR A 524 -25.10 7.40 22.77
C THR A 524 -25.09 5.90 22.45
N VAL A 525 -23.94 5.35 22.05
CA VAL A 525 -23.78 3.90 21.75
C VAL A 525 -24.00 3.04 23.00
N LEU A 526 -23.49 3.45 24.16
CA LEU A 526 -23.67 2.71 25.41
C LEU A 526 -25.11 2.77 25.94
N SER A 527 -25.88 3.79 25.58
CA SER A 527 -27.31 3.93 25.92
C SER A 527 -28.24 3.14 24.99
N LEU A 528 -27.71 2.42 23.99
CA LEU A 528 -28.53 1.69 23.02
C LEU A 528 -29.16 0.43 23.64
N GLU A 529 -30.47 0.45 23.86
CA GLU A 529 -31.26 -0.72 24.29
C GLU A 529 -32.11 -1.34 23.16
N PRO A 530 -32.27 -2.67 23.06
CA PRO A 530 -33.14 -3.32 22.07
C PRO A 530 -34.64 -3.08 22.34
N PRO A 531 -35.55 -3.22 21.34
CA PRO A 531 -35.37 -3.82 20.00
C PRO A 531 -34.76 -2.87 18.95
N PHE A 532 -34.11 -3.43 17.92
CA PHE A 532 -33.45 -2.69 16.83
C PHE A 532 -34.03 -3.10 15.47
N SER A 533 -34.05 -2.16 14.51
CA SER A 533 -34.52 -2.41 13.14
C SER A 533 -33.45 -2.94 12.20
N PHE A 534 -32.19 -2.62 12.47
CA PHE A 534 -31.01 -2.90 11.67
C PHE A 534 -29.86 -3.48 12.51
N ILE A 535 -29.61 -2.95 13.71
CA ILE A 535 -28.47 -3.39 14.54
C ILE A 535 -28.69 -4.81 15.06
N GLU A 536 -27.87 -5.76 14.58
CA GLU A 536 -27.90 -7.13 15.08
C GLU A 536 -27.24 -7.26 16.46
N SER A 537 -27.55 -8.33 17.20
CA SER A 537 -26.97 -8.56 18.53
C SER A 537 -25.44 -8.66 18.50
N GLU A 538 -24.86 -9.21 17.44
CA GLU A 538 -23.40 -9.29 17.27
C GLU A 538 -22.79 -7.90 17.01
N GLU A 539 -23.41 -7.11 16.12
CA GLU A 539 -22.98 -5.73 15.84
C GLU A 539 -23.09 -4.86 17.10
N LEU A 540 -24.15 -5.01 17.91
CA LEU A 540 -24.32 -4.29 19.18
C LEU A 540 -23.19 -4.61 20.18
N LEU A 541 -22.82 -5.90 20.31
CA LEU A 541 -21.72 -6.32 21.17
C LEU A 541 -20.35 -5.82 20.67
N GLU A 542 -20.21 -5.66 19.36
CA GLU A 542 -19.04 -5.08 18.73
C GLU A 542 -18.93 -3.58 19.02
N ILE A 543 -19.93 -2.77 18.61
CA ILE A 543 -19.91 -1.31 18.84
C ILE A 543 -19.87 -0.97 20.33
N GLY A 544 -20.53 -1.77 21.17
CA GLY A 544 -20.48 -1.64 22.62
C GLY A 544 -19.09 -1.93 23.20
N LYS A 545 -18.32 -2.87 22.61
CA LYS A 545 -16.92 -3.09 23.00
C LYS A 545 -16.07 -1.88 22.61
N LEU A 546 -16.22 -1.39 21.38
CA LEU A 546 -15.46 -0.24 20.88
C LEU A 546 -15.71 1.02 21.72
N ALA A 547 -16.98 1.28 22.08
CA ALA A 547 -17.36 2.41 22.92
C ALA A 547 -16.80 2.29 24.35
N ARG A 548 -16.71 1.09 24.93
CA ARG A 548 -16.06 0.89 26.25
C ARG A 548 -14.57 1.23 26.20
N VAL A 549 -13.86 0.79 25.16
CA VAL A 549 -12.44 1.15 24.98
C VAL A 549 -12.29 2.67 24.85
N GLY A 550 -13.15 3.33 24.07
CA GLY A 550 -13.18 4.80 23.96
C GLY A 550 -13.44 5.50 25.31
N ARG A 551 -14.39 5.01 26.10
CA ARG A 551 -14.74 5.56 27.43
C ARG A 551 -13.61 5.38 28.45
N ASP A 552 -13.03 4.20 28.49
CA ASP A 552 -12.01 3.81 29.49
C ASP A 552 -10.61 4.36 29.08
N GLY A 553 -10.51 4.94 27.88
CA GLY A 553 -9.40 5.78 27.41
C GLY A 553 -8.09 5.03 27.21
N LEU A 554 -6.97 5.72 27.46
CA LEU A 554 -5.62 5.19 27.23
C LEU A 554 -5.36 3.85 27.94
N SER A 555 -5.90 3.65 29.15
CA SER A 555 -5.69 2.42 29.92
C SER A 555 -6.19 1.17 29.18
N SER A 556 -7.45 1.19 28.73
CA SER A 556 -8.04 0.10 27.96
C SER A 556 -7.42 -0.03 26.56
N ALA A 557 -7.00 1.10 25.96
CA ALA A 557 -6.30 1.07 24.68
C ALA A 557 -4.97 0.28 24.77
N VAL A 558 -4.17 0.52 25.82
CA VAL A 558 -2.91 -0.19 26.06
C VAL A 558 -3.19 -1.67 26.37
N GLU A 559 -4.14 -1.99 27.25
CA GLU A 559 -4.54 -3.39 27.52
C GLU A 559 -4.90 -4.15 26.24
N GLU A 560 -5.66 -3.52 25.33
CA GLU A 560 -6.02 -4.13 24.06
C GLU A 560 -4.83 -4.20 23.08
N LEU A 561 -3.84 -3.30 23.13
CA LEU A 561 -2.61 -3.42 22.32
C LEU A 561 -1.68 -4.53 22.84
N THR A 562 -1.64 -4.76 24.16
CA THR A 562 -0.81 -5.81 24.76
C THR A 562 -1.46 -7.20 24.70
N TYR A 563 -2.77 -7.27 24.46
CA TYR A 563 -3.51 -8.52 24.38
C TYR A 563 -3.07 -9.42 23.20
N THR A 564 -2.71 -10.67 23.52
CA THR A 564 -2.31 -11.69 22.54
C THR A 564 -3.52 -12.30 21.84
N SER A 565 -3.60 -12.11 20.52
CA SER A 565 -4.77 -12.48 19.73
C SER A 565 -4.67 -13.91 19.17
N VAL A 566 -5.81 -14.59 19.03
CA VAL A 566 -5.88 -15.83 18.24
C VAL A 566 -5.85 -15.46 16.76
N ARG A 567 -4.95 -16.09 15.98
CA ARG A 567 -4.79 -15.84 14.54
C ARG A 567 -5.62 -16.79 13.67
N PRO A 568 -6.13 -16.35 12.50
CA PRO A 568 -6.02 -15.00 11.93
C PRO A 568 -6.91 -13.97 12.65
N PHE A 569 -6.58 -12.68 12.51
CA PHE A 569 -7.33 -11.58 13.12
C PHE A 569 -8.78 -11.53 12.61
N SER A 570 -9.73 -11.51 13.55
CA SER A 570 -11.13 -11.25 13.26
C SER A 570 -11.37 -9.76 12.94
N LEU A 571 -12.40 -9.46 12.14
CA LEU A 571 -12.84 -8.08 11.86
C LEU A 571 -13.04 -7.28 13.15
N ARG A 572 -13.69 -7.88 14.15
CA ARG A 572 -13.91 -7.29 15.47
C ARG A 572 -12.60 -6.90 16.16
N ARG A 573 -11.59 -7.77 16.13
CA ARG A 573 -10.29 -7.48 16.76
C ARG A 573 -9.55 -6.35 16.03
N LEU A 574 -9.58 -6.32 14.70
CA LEU A 574 -8.98 -5.23 13.92
C LEU A 574 -9.63 -3.88 14.23
N ARG A 575 -10.96 -3.82 14.33
CA ARG A 575 -11.65 -2.57 14.70
C ARG A 575 -11.26 -2.08 16.10
N VAL A 576 -11.16 -2.98 17.08
CA VAL A 576 -10.70 -2.64 18.43
C VAL A 576 -9.27 -2.09 18.39
N LEU A 577 -8.35 -2.76 17.70
CA LEU A 577 -6.96 -2.30 17.56
C LEU A 577 -6.88 -0.90 16.93
N ARG A 578 -7.70 -0.62 15.91
CA ARG A 578 -7.72 0.70 15.26
C ARG A 578 -8.23 1.81 16.19
N VAL A 579 -9.22 1.52 17.04
CA VAL A 579 -9.65 2.47 18.09
C VAL A 579 -8.55 2.67 19.12
N SER A 580 -7.91 1.60 19.60
CA SER A 580 -6.79 1.70 20.54
C SER A 580 -5.64 2.54 19.98
N MET A 581 -5.28 2.36 18.71
CA MET A 581 -4.25 3.18 18.05
C MET A 581 -4.66 4.65 17.91
N ALA A 582 -5.93 4.92 17.59
CA ALA A 582 -6.44 6.29 17.50
C ALA A 582 -6.38 7.02 18.85
N ILE A 583 -6.69 6.32 19.96
CA ILE A 583 -6.56 6.88 21.33
C ILE A 583 -5.09 7.20 21.63
N VAL A 584 -4.16 6.29 21.32
CA VAL A 584 -2.72 6.56 21.52
C VAL A 584 -2.25 7.73 20.65
N GLU A 585 -2.71 7.80 19.40
CA GLU A 585 -2.36 8.90 18.48
C GLU A 585 -2.88 10.27 18.97
N GLU A 586 -4.09 10.32 19.53
CA GLU A 586 -4.64 11.52 20.16
C GLU A 586 -3.82 11.94 21.38
N GLU A 587 -3.45 10.99 22.25
CA GLU A 587 -2.61 11.28 23.42
C GLU A 587 -1.23 11.82 23.03
N LEU A 588 -0.64 11.34 21.92
CA LEU A 588 0.64 11.83 21.39
C LEU A 588 0.57 13.27 20.85
N THR A 589 -0.62 13.88 20.72
CA THR A 589 -0.74 15.31 20.35
C THR A 589 -0.49 16.26 21.52
N TYR A 590 -0.48 15.76 22.76
CA TYR A 590 -0.18 16.54 23.96
C TYR A 590 1.33 16.60 24.23
N ASP A 591 1.81 17.74 24.75
CA ASP A 591 3.24 17.97 25.00
C ASP A 591 3.90 16.92 25.91
N ASP A 592 3.18 16.36 26.89
CA ASP A 592 3.65 15.30 27.80
C ASP A 592 3.16 13.90 27.41
N GLY A 593 2.44 13.78 26.29
CA GLY A 593 1.70 12.59 25.87
C GLY A 593 2.57 11.35 25.70
N GLU A 594 3.77 11.51 25.13
CA GLU A 594 4.73 10.41 24.96
C GLU A 594 5.09 9.73 26.29
N SER A 595 5.34 10.53 27.34
CA SER A 595 5.69 10.01 28.66
C SER A 595 4.52 9.25 29.29
N VAL A 596 3.30 9.76 29.13
CA VAL A 596 2.07 9.14 29.67
C VAL A 596 1.82 7.80 29.00
N VAL A 597 1.94 7.72 27.66
CA VAL A 597 1.80 6.45 26.93
C VAL A 597 2.83 5.42 27.42
N LEU A 598 4.10 5.82 27.57
CA LEU A 598 5.15 4.93 28.04
C LEU A 598 4.91 4.42 29.46
N GLU A 599 4.47 5.29 30.37
CA GLU A 599 4.13 4.92 31.74
C GLU A 599 3.00 3.86 31.77
N ARG A 600 1.96 4.01 30.95
CA ARG A 600 0.88 3.02 30.85
C ARG A 600 1.33 1.67 30.30
N PHE A 601 2.18 1.66 29.28
CA PHE A 601 2.79 0.41 28.78
C PHE A 601 3.67 -0.27 29.83
N TRP A 602 4.32 0.52 30.69
CA TRP A 602 5.10 0.00 31.81
C TRP A 602 4.20 -0.59 32.92
N GLU A 603 3.08 0.05 33.24
CA GLU A 603 2.06 -0.47 34.15
C GLU A 603 1.56 -1.86 33.72
N GLU A 604 1.35 -2.06 32.42
CA GLU A 604 0.98 -3.34 31.79
C GLU A 604 2.12 -4.36 31.66
N LYS A 605 3.28 -4.10 32.29
CA LYS A 605 4.45 -5.00 32.37
C LYS A 605 5.07 -5.37 31.02
N MET A 606 4.92 -4.52 30.01
CA MET A 606 5.53 -4.76 28.70
C MET A 606 6.97 -4.24 28.63
N GLN A 607 7.79 -4.90 27.81
CA GLN A 607 9.21 -4.59 27.66
C GLN A 607 9.47 -3.37 26.76
N GLY A 608 8.46 -2.90 26.01
CA GLY A 608 8.54 -1.67 25.22
C GLY A 608 7.37 -1.50 24.24
N VAL A 609 7.07 -0.25 23.88
CA VAL A 609 6.01 0.11 22.92
C VAL A 609 6.38 -0.36 21.50
N VAL A 610 7.59 -0.02 21.04
CA VAL A 610 8.05 -0.33 19.67
C VAL A 610 8.05 -1.83 19.36
N PRO A 611 8.62 -2.74 20.19
CA PRO A 611 8.56 -4.17 19.93
C PRO A 611 7.13 -4.73 19.90
N THR A 612 6.24 -4.18 20.72
CA THR A 612 4.82 -4.59 20.74
C THR A 612 4.12 -4.21 19.44
N LEU A 613 4.29 -2.96 18.99
CA LEU A 613 3.73 -2.48 17.72
C LEU A 613 4.32 -3.23 16.51
N VAL A 614 5.63 -3.50 16.50
CA VAL A 614 6.28 -4.32 15.46
C VAL A 614 5.70 -5.73 15.45
N SER A 615 5.49 -6.37 16.60
CA SER A 615 4.89 -7.71 16.67
C SER A 615 3.47 -7.74 16.08
N ILE A 616 2.62 -6.76 16.40
CA ILE A 616 1.27 -6.69 15.84
C ILE A 616 1.33 -6.46 14.32
N PHE A 617 2.26 -5.63 13.87
CA PHE A 617 2.45 -5.34 12.44
C PHE A 617 2.91 -6.58 11.66
N VAL A 618 3.86 -7.36 12.20
CA VAL A 618 4.29 -8.64 11.63
C VAL A 618 3.10 -9.59 11.51
N ASP A 619 2.30 -9.73 12.57
CA ASP A 619 1.13 -10.60 12.57
C ASP A 619 0.07 -10.20 11.52
N ILE A 620 -0.14 -8.89 11.30
CA ILE A 620 -1.06 -8.38 10.28
C ILE A 620 -0.50 -8.59 8.87
N SER A 621 0.81 -8.39 8.67
CA SER A 621 1.47 -8.67 7.40
C SER A 621 1.34 -10.15 7.05
N ASP A 622 1.60 -11.05 7.99
CA ASP A 622 1.39 -12.48 7.82
C ASP A 622 -0.05 -12.82 7.41
N ASP A 623 -1.06 -12.26 8.09
CA ASP A 623 -2.48 -12.51 7.75
C ASP A 623 -2.84 -11.99 6.35
N ILE A 624 -2.31 -10.83 5.94
CA ILE A 624 -2.47 -10.31 4.57
C ILE A 624 -1.82 -11.27 3.58
N ASN A 625 -0.61 -11.75 3.87
CA ASN A 625 0.15 -12.63 2.99
C ASN A 625 -0.65 -13.89 2.66
N HIS A 626 -1.29 -14.51 3.66
CA HIS A 626 -2.13 -15.70 3.47
C HIS A 626 -3.26 -15.51 2.45
N HIS A 627 -3.76 -14.28 2.25
CA HIS A 627 -4.78 -14.00 1.23
C HIS A 627 -4.24 -13.95 -0.21
N PHE A 628 -2.93 -13.75 -0.38
CA PHE A 628 -2.28 -13.58 -1.68
C PHE A 628 -1.32 -14.73 -2.07
N VAL A 629 -1.23 -15.79 -1.26
CA VAL A 629 -0.46 -17.02 -1.55
C VAL A 629 -0.96 -17.76 -2.79
N LEU A 630 -0.05 -18.44 -3.52
CA LEU A 630 -0.32 -19.32 -4.66
C LEU A 630 -0.97 -20.67 -4.27
N GLN A 631 -2.05 -20.64 -3.49
CA GLN A 631 -2.86 -21.80 -3.13
C GLN A 631 -4.29 -21.64 -3.67
N PRO A 632 -5.10 -22.72 -3.82
CA PRO A 632 -6.40 -22.63 -4.48
C PRO A 632 -7.24 -21.51 -3.87
N ILE A 633 -7.64 -20.58 -4.75
CA ILE A 633 -8.17 -19.24 -4.45
C ILE A 633 -9.14 -19.30 -3.26
N PRO A 634 -8.73 -18.90 -2.04
CA PRO A 634 -9.68 -18.75 -0.96
C PRO A 634 -10.70 -17.67 -1.36
N ARG A 635 -11.96 -17.81 -0.94
CA ARG A 635 -12.94 -16.72 -1.08
C ARG A 635 -12.42 -15.52 -0.29
N MET A 636 -11.81 -14.57 -0.98
CA MET A 636 -11.23 -13.37 -0.38
C MET A 636 -12.33 -12.46 0.16
N ASN A 637 -12.33 -12.23 1.47
CA ASN A 637 -13.22 -11.25 2.09
C ASN A 637 -12.63 -9.85 1.89
N GLN A 638 -13.20 -9.09 0.95
CA GLN A 638 -12.74 -7.73 0.62
C GLN A 638 -12.74 -6.80 1.84
N GLY A 639 -13.73 -6.89 2.72
CA GLY A 639 -13.82 -6.07 3.93
C GLY A 639 -12.75 -6.40 4.97
N LEU A 640 -12.32 -7.67 5.04
CA LEU A 640 -11.18 -8.08 5.88
C LEU A 640 -9.87 -7.54 5.33
N CYS A 641 -9.63 -7.68 4.02
CA CYS A 641 -8.44 -7.12 3.36
C CYS A 641 -8.36 -5.59 3.51
N GLU A 642 -9.48 -4.88 3.34
CA GLU A 642 -9.56 -3.43 3.58
C GLU A 642 -9.11 -3.08 5.00
N LEU A 643 -9.67 -3.73 6.01
CA LEU A 643 -9.33 -3.43 7.41
C LEU A 643 -7.89 -3.82 7.74
N LEU A 644 -7.37 -4.92 7.22
CA LEU A 644 -5.98 -5.31 7.42
C LEU A 644 -5.02 -4.25 6.84
N PHE A 645 -5.23 -3.80 5.59
CA PHE A 645 -4.40 -2.76 4.99
C PHE A 645 -4.50 -1.42 5.73
N ARG A 646 -5.70 -1.02 6.15
CA ARG A 646 -5.90 0.21 6.94
C ARG A 646 -5.21 0.12 8.31
N THR A 647 -5.36 -1.01 9.01
CA THR A 647 -4.72 -1.24 10.32
C THR A 647 -3.20 -1.23 10.18
N ALA A 648 -2.64 -1.83 9.13
CA ALA A 648 -1.22 -1.79 8.86
C ALA A 648 -0.71 -0.36 8.59
N SER A 649 -1.46 0.45 7.84
CA SER A 649 -1.10 1.85 7.59
C SER A 649 -1.16 2.70 8.85
N ASP A 650 -2.18 2.48 9.70
CA ASP A 650 -2.32 3.16 11.00
C ASP A 650 -1.14 2.79 11.93
N LEU A 651 -0.73 1.50 11.96
CA LEU A 651 0.44 1.04 12.72
C LEU A 651 1.76 1.63 12.24
N LEU A 652 2.00 1.68 10.92
CA LEU A 652 3.24 2.25 10.38
C LEU A 652 3.38 3.74 10.71
N ARG A 653 2.27 4.49 10.68
CA ARG A 653 2.26 5.91 11.09
C ARG A 653 2.58 6.07 12.57
N LEU A 654 1.94 5.27 13.42
CA LEU A 654 2.21 5.29 14.86
C LEU A 654 3.67 4.91 15.16
N LEU A 655 4.20 3.88 14.50
CA LEU A 655 5.60 3.47 14.58
C LEU A 655 6.54 4.60 14.15
N GLY A 656 6.24 5.30 13.05
CA GLY A 656 7.04 6.43 12.56
C GLY A 656 7.23 7.54 13.60
N ARG A 657 6.21 7.82 14.43
CA ARG A 657 6.32 8.79 15.53
C ARG A 657 7.26 8.34 16.65
N PHE A 658 7.26 7.03 16.98
CA PHE A 658 8.11 6.50 18.06
C PHE A 658 9.54 6.19 17.62
N ILE A 659 9.77 5.82 16.36
CA ILE A 659 11.07 5.33 15.87
C ILE A 659 12.17 6.40 15.94
N SER A 660 11.82 7.67 15.72
CA SER A 660 12.77 8.79 15.79
C SER A 660 13.32 8.99 17.22
N VAL A 661 12.51 8.71 18.24
CA VAL A 661 12.87 8.87 19.66
C VAL A 661 13.40 7.57 20.26
N TYR A 662 12.82 6.43 19.87
CA TYR A 662 13.11 5.09 20.39
C TYR A 662 13.43 4.12 19.24
N PRO A 663 14.70 4.05 18.78
CA PRO A 663 15.06 3.22 17.65
C PRO A 663 14.83 1.72 17.94
N PRO A 664 14.30 0.94 16.98
CA PRO A 664 14.02 -0.49 17.17
C PRO A 664 15.31 -1.30 17.33
N THR A 665 15.22 -2.47 17.96
CA THR A 665 16.37 -3.40 18.04
C THR A 665 16.68 -3.99 16.67
N SER A 666 17.91 -4.47 16.45
CA SER A 666 18.30 -5.08 15.16
C SER A 666 17.39 -6.23 14.72
N ARG A 667 16.83 -6.98 15.67
CA ARG A 667 15.88 -8.06 15.38
C ARG A 667 14.53 -7.51 14.92
N ASP A 668 14.00 -6.54 15.65
CA ASP A 668 12.70 -5.94 15.35
C ASP A 668 12.77 -5.16 14.02
N LEU A 669 13.90 -4.50 13.75
CA LEU A 669 14.17 -3.80 12.49
C LEU A 669 14.19 -4.76 11.29
N GLY A 670 14.81 -5.93 11.44
CA GLY A 670 14.80 -6.95 10.40
C GLY A 670 13.39 -7.48 10.14
N GLN A 671 12.64 -7.82 11.20
CA GLN A 671 11.24 -8.28 11.08
C GLN A 671 10.31 -7.22 10.50
N LEU A 672 10.50 -5.95 10.88
CA LEU A 672 9.76 -4.82 10.33
C LEU A 672 10.06 -4.68 8.83
N SER A 673 11.33 -4.77 8.44
CA SER A 673 11.75 -4.62 7.03
C SER A 673 11.16 -5.71 6.14
N THR A 674 11.19 -6.98 6.56
CA THR A 674 10.55 -8.07 5.82
C THR A 674 9.04 -7.89 5.73
N SER A 675 8.40 -7.51 6.84
CA SER A 675 6.94 -7.32 6.91
C SER A 675 6.45 -6.13 6.08
N VAL A 676 7.22 -5.03 6.02
CA VAL A 676 6.94 -3.87 5.15
C VAL A 676 7.09 -4.26 3.67
N ALA A 677 8.14 -5.00 3.32
CA ALA A 677 8.33 -5.50 1.95
C ALA A 677 7.18 -6.42 1.52
N ASP A 678 6.72 -7.29 2.43
CA ASP A 678 5.57 -8.16 2.22
C ASP A 678 4.27 -7.40 1.97
N LEU A 679 4.00 -6.35 2.75
CA LEU A 679 2.84 -5.49 2.52
C LEU A 679 2.94 -4.73 1.20
N TYR A 680 4.13 -4.22 0.87
CA TYR A 680 4.36 -3.53 -0.40
C TYR A 680 4.08 -4.47 -1.58
N ALA A 681 4.58 -5.70 -1.52
CA ALA A 681 4.32 -6.76 -2.49
C ALA A 681 2.82 -7.10 -2.60
N CYS A 682 2.16 -7.34 -1.47
CA CYS A 682 0.73 -7.65 -1.44
C CYS A 682 -0.14 -6.48 -1.91
N SER A 683 0.27 -5.23 -1.69
CA SER A 683 -0.47 -4.06 -2.14
C SER A 683 -0.58 -3.97 -3.66
N LEU A 684 0.48 -4.34 -4.39
CA LEU A 684 0.48 -4.33 -5.85
C LEU A 684 -0.39 -5.44 -6.42
N ILE A 685 -0.31 -6.65 -5.86
CA ILE A 685 -1.18 -7.77 -6.22
C ILE A 685 -2.65 -7.44 -5.91
N ALA A 686 -2.91 -6.76 -4.79
CA ALA A 686 -4.24 -6.27 -4.45
C ALA A 686 -4.76 -5.25 -5.48
N CYS A 687 -3.90 -4.36 -5.98
CA CYS A 687 -4.26 -3.40 -7.03
C CYS A 687 -4.63 -4.09 -8.34
N GLU A 688 -3.97 -5.19 -8.70
CA GLU A 688 -4.30 -5.97 -9.90
C GLU A 688 -5.59 -6.80 -9.74
N ARG A 689 -5.86 -7.29 -8.52
CA ARG A 689 -7.01 -8.17 -8.24
C ARG A 689 -8.31 -7.44 -7.94
N PHE A 690 -8.24 -6.27 -7.33
CA PHE A 690 -9.43 -5.52 -6.91
C PHE A 690 -9.83 -4.46 -7.93
N THR A 691 -11.12 -4.12 -7.96
CA THR A 691 -11.59 -3.01 -8.81
C THR A 691 -11.08 -1.67 -8.25
N PRO A 692 -10.72 -0.70 -9.11
CA PRO A 692 -10.20 0.61 -8.67
C PRO A 692 -11.12 1.39 -7.71
N SER A 693 -12.43 1.12 -7.76
CA SER A 693 -13.43 1.73 -6.90
C SER A 693 -13.64 1.01 -5.56
N SER A 694 -13.01 -0.14 -5.34
CA SER A 694 -13.18 -0.89 -4.10
C SER A 694 -12.37 -0.26 -2.95
N ALA A 695 -12.93 -0.29 -1.74
CA ALA A 695 -12.24 0.25 -0.57
C ALA A 695 -10.94 -0.50 -0.24
N ALA A 696 -10.86 -1.80 -0.57
CA ALA A 696 -9.65 -2.60 -0.43
C ALA A 696 -8.53 -2.17 -1.39
N TYR A 697 -8.88 -1.80 -2.64
CA TYR A 697 -7.93 -1.23 -3.61
C TYR A 697 -7.35 0.10 -3.12
N LEU A 698 -8.22 1.01 -2.65
CA LEU A 698 -7.78 2.31 -2.14
C LEU A 698 -6.91 2.17 -0.88
N ALA A 699 -7.26 1.23 0.02
CA ALA A 699 -6.41 0.90 1.16
C ALA A 699 -5.04 0.32 0.73
N ALA A 700 -5.00 -0.46 -0.34
CA ALA A 700 -3.77 -1.00 -0.92
C ALA A 700 -2.86 0.09 -1.53
N ILE A 701 -3.42 1.04 -2.29
CA ILE A 701 -2.63 2.19 -2.79
C ILE A 701 -2.03 2.98 -1.65
N ASN A 702 -2.84 3.26 -0.64
CA ASN A 702 -2.43 4.03 0.52
C ASN A 702 -1.24 3.37 1.25
N ILE A 703 -1.30 2.06 1.50
CA ILE A 703 -0.17 1.37 2.15
C ILE A 703 1.08 1.40 1.26
N ARG A 704 0.92 1.33 -0.06
CA ARG A 704 2.03 1.41 -1.02
C ARG A 704 2.79 2.74 -0.93
N GLU A 705 2.09 3.84 -0.62
CA GLU A 705 2.71 5.14 -0.36
C GLU A 705 3.31 5.24 1.04
N THR A 706 2.71 4.58 2.05
CA THR A 706 3.15 4.62 3.44
C THR A 706 4.42 3.77 3.68
N CYS A 707 4.57 2.64 2.98
CA CYS A 707 5.71 1.73 3.13
C CYS A 707 7.08 2.37 2.81
N PRO A 708 7.25 3.14 1.73
CA PRO A 708 8.47 3.93 1.49
C PRO A 708 8.77 4.94 2.60
N GLN A 709 7.75 5.65 3.09
CA GLN A 709 7.90 6.73 4.07
C GLN A 709 8.51 6.24 5.39
N ILE A 710 8.18 5.02 5.84
CA ILE A 710 8.76 4.46 7.05
C ILE A 710 10.25 4.14 6.89
N PHE A 711 10.69 3.71 5.70
CA PHE A 711 12.12 3.51 5.42
C PHE A 711 12.88 4.82 5.39
N HIS A 712 12.32 5.88 4.78
CA HIS A 712 12.89 7.22 4.84
C HIS A 712 12.97 7.76 6.28
N THR A 713 11.97 7.47 7.12
CA THR A 713 11.99 7.87 8.54
C THR A 713 13.07 7.12 9.34
N LEU A 714 13.35 5.85 8.98
CA LEU A 714 14.40 5.03 9.59
C LEU A 714 15.81 5.39 9.09
N ILE A 715 15.91 5.94 7.89
CA ILE A 715 17.15 6.32 7.22
C ILE A 715 17.17 7.87 7.15
N ASN A 716 17.53 8.51 8.26
CA ASN A 716 17.56 9.99 8.36
C ASN A 716 18.57 10.61 7.36
N ASP A 717 18.13 11.60 6.57
CA ASP A 717 18.95 12.29 5.57
C ASP A 717 19.73 13.52 6.11
N ASP A 718 19.36 14.07 7.27
CA ASP A 718 19.83 15.40 7.66
C ASP A 718 21.18 15.44 8.44
N VAL A 719 21.54 14.39 9.20
CA VAL A 719 22.90 14.18 9.75
C VAL A 719 23.14 12.68 10.01
N PRO A 720 24.05 12.00 9.27
CA PRO A 720 24.27 10.57 9.47
C PRO A 720 25.00 10.30 10.79
N SER A 721 24.36 9.53 11.67
CA SER A 721 24.96 8.97 12.89
C SER A 721 25.47 7.54 12.65
N ASP A 722 26.40 7.04 13.49
CA ASP A 722 26.87 5.64 13.43
C ASP A 722 25.74 4.61 13.59
N LEU A 723 24.62 5.03 14.19
CA LEU A 723 23.40 4.23 14.33
C LEU A 723 22.67 4.09 12.98
N ASP A 724 22.62 5.15 12.17
CA ASP A 724 21.92 5.15 10.88
C ASP A 724 22.60 4.22 9.85
N VAL A 725 23.94 4.18 9.85
CA VAL A 725 24.72 3.23 9.01
C VAL A 725 24.38 1.78 9.35
N ARG A 726 24.21 1.46 10.64
CA ARG A 726 23.83 0.11 11.07
C ARG A 726 22.38 -0.20 10.73
N THR A 727 21.49 0.77 10.86
CA THR A 727 20.07 0.64 10.50
C THR A 727 19.92 0.34 9.00
N ALA A 728 20.55 1.14 8.14
CA ALA A 728 20.56 0.93 6.68
C ALA A 728 21.15 -0.45 6.30
N GLN A 729 22.24 -0.86 6.96
CA GLN A 729 22.86 -2.17 6.76
C GLN A 729 21.88 -3.31 7.08
N ILE A 730 21.20 -3.27 8.23
CA ILE A 730 20.27 -4.32 8.67
C ILE A 730 19.04 -4.37 7.76
N ILE A 731 18.52 -3.22 7.34
CA ILE A 731 17.38 -3.14 6.41
C ILE A 731 17.74 -3.82 5.09
N LEU A 732 18.85 -3.41 4.45
CA LEU A 732 19.28 -3.99 3.18
C LEU A 732 19.58 -5.48 3.28
N GLN A 733 20.30 -5.91 4.33
CA GLN A 733 20.57 -7.32 4.56
C GLN A 733 19.26 -8.12 4.72
N SER A 734 18.27 -7.57 5.43
CA SER A 734 16.97 -8.23 5.60
C SER A 734 16.20 -8.31 4.28
N LEU A 735 16.22 -7.25 3.46
CA LEU A 735 15.54 -7.22 2.16
C LEU A 735 16.18 -8.16 1.13
N PHE A 736 17.51 -8.22 1.04
CA PHE A 736 18.20 -9.16 0.15
C PHE A 736 17.95 -10.62 0.54
N ASN A 737 17.99 -10.92 1.84
CA ASN A 737 17.64 -12.25 2.34
C ASN A 737 16.16 -12.57 2.12
N HIS A 738 15.25 -11.58 2.21
CA HIS A 738 13.83 -11.77 1.95
C HIS A 738 13.48 -11.98 0.48
N ALA A 739 14.24 -11.35 -0.42
CA ALA A 739 14.09 -11.52 -1.86
C ALA A 739 14.35 -12.97 -2.32
N SER A 740 15.23 -13.69 -1.62
CA SER A 740 15.49 -15.11 -1.90
C SER A 740 14.43 -16.07 -1.35
N HIS A 741 13.49 -15.59 -0.51
CA HIS A 741 12.48 -16.42 0.14
C HIS A 741 11.06 -15.90 -0.13
N SER A 742 10.45 -16.34 -1.25
CA SER A 742 9.14 -15.85 -1.71
C SER A 742 7.93 -16.25 -0.85
N SER A 743 8.12 -17.03 0.23
CA SER A 743 7.09 -17.35 1.23
C SER A 743 5.73 -17.78 0.65
N ASN A 744 5.76 -18.61 -0.40
CA ASN A 744 4.61 -19.12 -1.16
C ASN A 744 3.90 -18.13 -2.12
N ARG A 745 4.51 -16.98 -2.42
CA ARG A 745 4.09 -16.08 -3.51
C ARG A 745 4.77 -16.46 -4.82
N ASP A 746 4.33 -15.82 -5.91
CA ASP A 746 5.06 -15.87 -7.17
C ASP A 746 6.47 -15.26 -6.95
N PRO A 747 7.54 -16.07 -7.09
CA PRO A 747 8.89 -15.61 -6.81
C PRO A 747 9.35 -14.51 -7.77
N VAL A 748 8.87 -14.51 -9.02
CA VAL A 748 9.28 -13.50 -10.02
C VAL A 748 8.65 -12.15 -9.68
N VAL A 749 7.36 -12.16 -9.36
CA VAL A 749 6.63 -10.94 -8.97
C VAL A 749 7.18 -10.39 -7.66
N HIS A 750 7.45 -11.25 -6.67
CA HIS A 750 8.03 -10.88 -5.38
C HIS A 750 9.43 -10.26 -5.53
N LEU A 751 10.31 -10.88 -6.32
CA LEU A 751 11.65 -10.37 -6.61
C LEU A 751 11.60 -8.98 -7.26
N ARG A 752 10.76 -8.83 -8.28
CA ARG A 752 10.59 -7.55 -8.99
C ARG A 752 10.06 -6.45 -8.06
N GLN A 753 9.14 -6.77 -7.16
CA GLN A 753 8.59 -5.80 -6.21
C GLN A 753 9.63 -5.33 -5.18
N ILE A 754 10.46 -6.24 -4.68
CA ILE A 754 11.56 -5.87 -3.77
C ILE A 754 12.60 -5.04 -4.52
N TYR A 755 12.90 -5.38 -5.77
CA TYR A 755 13.76 -4.58 -6.63
C TYR A 755 13.21 -3.16 -6.84
N ASP A 756 11.93 -3.03 -7.18
CA ASP A 756 11.26 -1.73 -7.36
C ASP A 756 11.27 -0.90 -6.06
N LEU A 757 11.09 -1.55 -4.91
CA LEU A 757 11.17 -0.89 -3.59
C LEU A 757 12.59 -0.38 -3.32
N LEU A 758 13.61 -1.20 -3.58
CA LEU A 758 15.02 -0.86 -3.36
C LEU A 758 15.47 0.32 -4.24
N LEU A 759 15.20 0.26 -5.54
CA LEU A 759 15.63 1.29 -6.50
C LEU A 759 14.96 2.64 -6.29
N ASN A 760 13.63 2.64 -6.12
CA ASN A 760 12.86 3.87 -6.15
C ASN A 760 12.83 4.58 -4.79
N ASN A 761 12.95 3.83 -3.69
CA ASN A 761 12.60 4.35 -2.36
C ASN A 761 13.70 4.18 -1.29
N ILE A 762 14.64 3.24 -1.43
CA ILE A 762 15.64 2.99 -0.38
C ILE A 762 17.02 3.53 -0.76
N LEU A 763 17.44 3.33 -2.01
CA LEU A 763 18.71 3.86 -2.49
C LEU A 763 18.63 5.38 -2.75
N PRO A 764 19.65 6.17 -2.36
CA PRO A 764 19.68 7.60 -2.63
C PRO A 764 19.49 7.89 -4.12
N GLN A 765 18.75 8.95 -4.47
CA GLN A 765 18.59 9.33 -5.88
C GLN A 765 19.86 9.99 -6.43
N PRO A 766 20.28 9.69 -7.68
CA PRO A 766 21.45 10.29 -8.28
C PRO A 766 21.10 11.74 -8.57
N THR A 767 21.94 12.67 -8.13
CA THR A 767 21.66 14.10 -8.20
C THR A 767 21.40 14.53 -9.64
N VAL A 768 20.17 14.93 -9.97
CA VAL A 768 19.95 15.86 -11.08
C VAL A 768 20.50 17.19 -10.59
N SER A 769 21.64 17.56 -11.15
CA SER A 769 22.31 18.83 -10.92
C SER A 769 21.31 19.99 -10.93
N ASN A 770 21.07 20.57 -9.75
CA ASN A 770 20.72 21.98 -9.47
C ASN A 770 19.83 22.08 -8.22
N THR A 771 20.43 22.30 -7.04
CA THR A 771 20.19 23.47 -6.14
C THR A 771 20.47 23.24 -4.65
N ASN A 772 20.57 22.00 -4.13
CA ASN A 772 20.89 21.75 -2.70
C ASN A 772 22.10 20.79 -2.47
N GLY A 773 23.19 21.00 -3.21
CA GLY A 773 24.26 20.00 -3.44
C GLY A 773 25.30 19.72 -2.34
N ALA A 774 25.15 20.14 -1.07
CA ALA A 774 26.20 19.94 -0.06
C ALA A 774 25.95 18.76 0.92
N ASN A 775 24.68 18.41 1.20
CA ASN A 775 24.34 17.36 2.15
C ASN A 775 24.17 15.98 1.48
N HIS A 776 23.57 15.93 0.28
CA HIS A 776 23.35 14.66 -0.45
C HIS A 776 24.63 14.01 -1.02
N ALA A 777 25.67 14.80 -1.35
CA ALA A 777 26.96 14.23 -1.78
C ALA A 777 27.70 13.50 -0.63
N LYS A 778 27.45 13.90 0.62
CA LYS A 778 28.00 13.24 1.82
C LYS A 778 27.25 11.97 2.18
N THR A 779 25.96 11.88 1.88
CA THR A 779 25.20 10.64 2.11
C THR A 779 25.61 9.59 1.08
N SER A 780 25.68 9.90 -0.22
CA SER A 780 26.12 8.90 -1.23
C SER A 780 27.50 8.29 -0.95
N SER A 781 28.49 9.12 -0.56
CA SER A 781 29.84 8.64 -0.18
C SER A 781 29.87 7.82 1.12
N LEU A 782 28.90 8.00 2.02
CA LEU A 782 28.78 7.21 3.24
C LEU A 782 28.15 5.83 2.99
N TRP A 783 27.23 5.73 2.03
CA TRP A 783 26.66 4.46 1.58
C TRP A 783 27.71 3.60 0.88
N SER A 784 28.47 4.16 -0.06
CA SER A 784 29.56 3.47 -0.77
C SER A 784 30.66 2.99 0.20
N SER A 785 31.10 3.84 1.14
CA SER A 785 32.23 3.52 2.02
C SER A 785 31.89 2.67 3.26
N MET A 786 30.68 2.74 3.81
CA MET A 786 30.37 2.12 5.13
C MET A 786 29.25 1.09 5.14
N VAL A 787 28.30 1.14 4.20
CA VAL A 787 27.13 0.25 4.15
C VAL A 787 27.39 -0.92 3.20
N PHE A 788 27.64 -0.64 1.91
CA PHE A 788 27.81 -1.68 0.89
C PHE A 788 28.94 -2.70 1.18
N PRO A 789 30.13 -2.30 1.66
CA PRO A 789 31.22 -3.25 1.91
C PRO A 789 30.86 -4.33 2.94
N LYS A 790 29.90 -4.07 3.83
CA LYS A 790 29.48 -5.01 4.89
C LYS A 790 28.38 -5.98 4.45
N ILE A 791 27.74 -5.73 3.31
CA ILE A 791 26.61 -6.52 2.77
C ILE A 791 26.94 -7.19 1.44
N LEU A 792 28.20 -7.13 0.97
CA LEU A 792 28.63 -7.72 -0.30
C LEU A 792 28.19 -9.19 -0.50
N PRO A 793 28.25 -10.09 0.51
CA PRO A 793 27.78 -11.46 0.34
C PRO A 793 26.27 -11.54 0.06
N ASP A 794 25.46 -10.81 0.83
CA ASP A 794 24.01 -10.77 0.65
C ASP A 794 23.65 -10.12 -0.71
N LEU A 795 24.38 -9.07 -1.09
CA LEU A 795 24.26 -8.40 -2.39
C LEU A 795 24.53 -9.36 -3.55
N GLN A 796 25.59 -10.18 -3.45
CA GLN A 796 25.92 -11.19 -4.47
C GLN A 796 24.82 -12.24 -4.58
N THR A 797 24.25 -12.69 -3.45
CA THR A 797 23.14 -13.66 -3.50
C THR A 797 21.90 -13.08 -4.17
N PHE A 798 21.55 -11.83 -3.86
CA PHE A 798 20.44 -11.13 -4.49
C PHE A 798 20.68 -10.91 -5.98
N TRP A 799 21.88 -10.44 -6.34
CA TRP A 799 22.31 -10.21 -7.72
C TRP A 799 22.14 -11.46 -8.60
N ASN A 800 22.50 -12.62 -8.08
CA ASN A 800 22.37 -13.90 -8.80
C ASN A 800 20.92 -14.29 -9.13
N LEU A 801 19.92 -13.72 -8.44
CA LEU A 801 18.50 -13.97 -8.70
C LEU A 801 17.92 -13.09 -9.81
N LEU A 802 18.58 -11.97 -10.14
CA LEU A 802 18.08 -10.98 -11.10
C LEU A 802 18.30 -11.45 -12.55
N ASP A 803 17.43 -11.00 -13.45
CA ASP A 803 17.60 -11.17 -14.91
C ASP A 803 18.67 -10.24 -15.48
N ALA A 804 19.19 -10.55 -16.68
CA ALA A 804 20.29 -9.80 -17.31
C ALA A 804 20.02 -8.29 -17.47
N GLU A 805 18.80 -7.91 -17.86
CA GLU A 805 18.39 -6.51 -18.01
C GLU A 805 18.37 -5.78 -16.65
N ILE A 806 17.73 -6.40 -15.66
CA ILE A 806 17.61 -5.87 -14.29
C ILE A 806 18.99 -5.75 -13.63
N ARG A 807 19.89 -6.69 -13.89
CA ARG A 807 21.30 -6.62 -13.46
C ARG A 807 22.01 -5.40 -14.03
N ALA A 808 21.86 -5.13 -15.33
CA ALA A 808 22.49 -3.98 -15.96
C ALA A 808 22.00 -2.65 -15.37
N ASP A 809 20.67 -2.50 -15.22
CA ASP A 809 20.07 -1.32 -14.58
C ASP A 809 20.56 -1.14 -13.13
N PHE A 810 20.72 -2.23 -12.39
CA PHE A 810 21.20 -2.20 -11.01
C PHE A 810 22.68 -1.80 -10.91
N VAL A 811 23.55 -2.28 -11.82
CA VAL A 811 24.95 -1.84 -11.90
C VAL A 811 25.07 -0.39 -12.30
N GLU A 812 24.27 0.07 -13.28
CA GLU A 812 24.21 1.50 -13.65
C GLU A 812 23.89 2.35 -12.42
N ARG A 813 22.89 1.94 -11.63
CA ARG A 813 22.53 2.66 -10.41
C ARG A 813 23.62 2.63 -9.34
N LEU A 814 24.33 1.51 -9.17
CA LEU A 814 25.41 1.42 -8.18
C LEU A 814 26.64 2.24 -8.61
N GLU A 815 26.94 2.30 -9.90
CA GLU A 815 28.00 3.14 -10.45
C GLU A 815 27.69 4.62 -10.28
N ASP A 816 26.45 5.04 -10.57
CA ASP A 816 25.96 6.40 -10.32
C ASP A 816 26.06 6.80 -8.83
N LEU A 817 25.98 5.85 -7.90
CA LEU A 817 26.08 6.09 -6.46
C LEU A 817 27.53 6.09 -5.95
N ASP A 818 28.38 5.23 -6.50
CA ASP A 818 29.77 5.02 -6.07
C ASP A 818 30.74 6.02 -6.73
N HIS A 819 30.45 6.48 -7.95
CA HIS A 819 31.32 7.35 -8.75
C HIS A 819 32.79 6.88 -8.82
N GLY A 820 33.00 5.55 -8.73
CA GLY A 820 34.33 4.92 -8.74
C GLY A 820 35.14 5.06 -7.46
N GLU A 821 34.55 5.45 -6.32
CA GLU A 821 35.29 5.58 -5.05
C GLU A 821 35.67 4.23 -4.44
N THR A 822 34.74 3.27 -4.40
CA THR A 822 34.96 1.94 -3.78
C THR A 822 35.05 0.81 -4.79
N GLY A 823 34.53 0.99 -6.01
CA GLY A 823 34.58 0.02 -7.09
C GLY A 823 33.55 -1.10 -6.95
N ILE A 824 32.37 -0.84 -6.37
CA ILE A 824 31.36 -1.89 -6.13
C ILE A 824 30.85 -2.51 -7.45
N GLY A 825 30.64 -1.67 -8.48
CA GLY A 825 30.26 -2.14 -9.81
C GLY A 825 31.33 -3.03 -10.46
N GLU A 826 32.61 -2.65 -10.32
CA GLU A 826 33.74 -3.44 -10.82
C GLU A 826 33.87 -4.78 -10.08
N TRP A 827 33.59 -4.79 -8.77
CA TRP A 827 33.55 -6.01 -7.96
C TRP A 827 32.43 -6.95 -8.41
N LEU A 828 31.22 -6.45 -8.66
CA LEU A 828 30.11 -7.28 -9.18
C LEU A 828 30.43 -7.88 -10.55
N LEU A 829 31.02 -7.09 -11.45
CA LEU A 829 31.50 -7.58 -12.75
C LEU A 829 32.57 -8.67 -12.58
N THR A 830 33.47 -8.50 -11.62
CA THR A 830 34.51 -9.49 -11.28
C THR A 830 33.90 -10.80 -10.82
N GLU A 831 32.91 -10.76 -9.93
CA GLU A 831 32.23 -11.95 -9.43
C GLU A 831 31.41 -12.66 -10.51
N GLU A 832 30.77 -11.91 -11.42
CA GLU A 832 30.11 -12.50 -12.60
C GLU A 832 31.09 -13.21 -13.53
N LEU A 833 32.24 -12.61 -13.85
CA LEU A 833 33.26 -13.25 -14.69
C LEU A 833 33.88 -14.49 -14.01
N LYS A 834 34.10 -14.46 -12.69
CA LYS A 834 34.50 -15.66 -11.94
C LYS A 834 33.44 -16.76 -12.02
N GLY A 835 32.17 -16.38 -11.86
CA GLY A 835 31.03 -17.30 -11.99
C GLY A 835 30.91 -17.89 -13.39
N LEU A 836 31.12 -17.09 -14.43
CA LEU A 836 31.12 -17.50 -15.83
C LEU A 836 32.30 -18.45 -16.12
N SER A 837 33.52 -18.09 -15.71
CA SER A 837 34.72 -18.93 -15.85
C SER A 837 34.53 -20.30 -15.19
N ALA A 838 34.02 -20.34 -13.96
CA ALA A 838 33.75 -21.59 -13.25
C ALA A 838 32.70 -22.46 -13.95
N ARG A 839 31.62 -21.86 -14.47
CA ARG A 839 30.57 -22.55 -15.23
C ARG A 839 31.09 -23.11 -16.56
N LEU A 840 31.91 -22.34 -17.29
CA LEU A 840 32.54 -22.78 -18.53
C LEU A 840 33.55 -23.91 -18.29
N ALA A 841 34.42 -23.78 -17.28
CA ALA A 841 35.36 -24.82 -16.88
C ALA A 841 34.66 -26.12 -16.45
N TYR A 842 33.47 -26.01 -15.86
CA TYR A 842 32.67 -27.16 -15.48
C TYR A 842 32.11 -27.91 -16.70
N ILE A 843 31.73 -27.19 -17.77
CA ILE A 843 31.27 -27.81 -19.03
C ILE A 843 32.42 -28.50 -19.77
N THR A 844 33.62 -27.91 -19.77
CA THR A 844 34.78 -28.49 -20.46
C THR A 844 35.39 -29.70 -19.73
N GLY A 845 35.17 -29.83 -18.42
CA GLY A 845 35.86 -30.81 -17.56
C GLY A 845 35.17 -32.17 -17.31
N MET A 846 33.90 -32.38 -17.65
CA MET A 846 33.18 -33.64 -17.31
C MET A 846 32.37 -34.23 -18.47
N GLU A 847 32.62 -35.50 -18.81
CA GLU A 847 31.99 -36.21 -19.94
C GLU A 847 30.65 -36.89 -19.60
N GLN A 848 30.21 -36.92 -18.33
CA GLN A 848 29.00 -37.65 -17.89
C GLN A 848 28.01 -36.73 -17.18
N PHE A 849 27.11 -36.10 -17.94
CA PHE A 849 26.03 -35.28 -17.38
C PHE A 849 24.66 -35.97 -17.43
N GLN A 850 23.85 -35.76 -16.40
CA GLN A 850 22.40 -35.81 -16.55
C GLN A 850 21.99 -34.63 -17.44
N GLU A 851 21.26 -34.90 -18.55
CA GLU A 851 20.93 -33.89 -19.58
C GLU A 851 20.32 -32.62 -18.99
N GLY A 852 19.44 -32.73 -17.99
CA GLY A 852 18.79 -31.59 -17.35
C GLY A 852 19.77 -30.60 -16.67
N SER A 853 20.79 -31.10 -15.96
CA SER A 853 21.79 -30.21 -15.33
C SER A 853 22.67 -29.50 -16.35
N ARG A 854 22.96 -30.15 -17.50
CA ARG A 854 23.76 -29.53 -18.57
C ARG A 854 23.00 -28.37 -19.22
N THR A 855 21.71 -28.55 -19.51
CA THR A 855 20.87 -27.51 -20.13
C THR A 855 20.77 -26.25 -19.26
N ILE A 856 20.64 -26.42 -17.95
CA ILE A 856 20.63 -25.31 -16.98
C ILE A 856 21.95 -24.53 -16.99
N ILE A 857 23.08 -25.24 -17.00
CA ILE A 857 24.39 -24.58 -16.93
C ILE A 857 24.62 -23.80 -18.24
N LEU A 858 24.28 -24.39 -19.40
CA LEU A 858 24.31 -23.68 -20.68
C LEU A 858 23.40 -22.46 -20.67
N TYR A 859 22.18 -22.55 -20.14
CA TYR A 859 21.29 -21.40 -19.99
C TYR A 859 21.88 -20.32 -19.07
N SER A 860 22.49 -20.71 -17.95
CA SER A 860 23.14 -19.76 -17.03
C SER A 860 24.34 -19.03 -17.66
N ILE A 861 25.08 -19.70 -18.55
CA ILE A 861 26.16 -19.09 -19.34
C ILE A 861 25.56 -18.09 -20.33
N SER A 862 24.44 -18.45 -20.98
CA SER A 862 23.71 -17.53 -21.86
C SER A 862 23.30 -16.25 -21.13
N ILE A 863 22.73 -16.35 -19.93
CA ILE A 863 22.33 -15.18 -19.13
C ILE A 863 23.53 -14.28 -18.81
N SER A 864 24.65 -14.86 -18.35
CA SER A 864 25.85 -14.07 -18.03
C SER A 864 26.44 -13.37 -19.27
N ILE A 865 26.36 -13.98 -20.46
CA ILE A 865 26.79 -13.35 -21.72
C ILE A 865 25.80 -12.27 -22.17
N SER A 866 24.49 -12.51 -22.07
CA SER A 866 23.46 -11.51 -22.34
C SER A 866 23.56 -10.29 -21.41
N PHE A 867 23.97 -10.48 -20.16
CA PHE A 867 24.26 -9.36 -19.27
C PHE A 867 25.40 -8.47 -19.80
N LEU A 868 26.49 -9.06 -20.29
CA LEU A 868 27.57 -8.29 -20.91
C LEU A 868 27.10 -7.56 -22.17
N GLU A 869 26.27 -8.20 -22.99
CA GLU A 869 25.67 -7.57 -24.18
C GLU A 869 24.86 -6.32 -23.81
N VAL A 870 24.00 -6.40 -22.79
CA VAL A 870 23.18 -5.27 -22.33
C VAL A 870 24.06 -4.12 -21.83
N LEU A 871 25.13 -4.41 -21.08
CA LEU A 871 26.09 -3.40 -20.63
C LEU A 871 26.76 -2.68 -21.81
N PHE A 872 27.19 -3.41 -22.84
CA PHE A 872 27.80 -2.80 -24.03
C PHE A 872 26.80 -2.07 -24.93
N SER A 873 25.52 -2.46 -24.89
CA SER A 873 24.45 -1.83 -25.66
C SER A 873 23.97 -0.51 -25.04
N SER A 874 24.13 -0.33 -23.72
CA SER A 874 23.80 0.92 -23.03
C SER A 874 24.84 2.01 -23.36
N SER A 875 24.36 3.16 -23.84
CA SER A 875 25.23 4.28 -24.23
C SER A 875 26.04 4.86 -23.07
N LYS A 876 25.54 4.72 -21.83
CA LYS A 876 26.23 5.20 -20.63
C LYS A 876 27.20 4.17 -20.06
N MET A 877 26.78 2.90 -20.01
CA MET A 877 27.58 1.84 -19.37
C MET A 877 28.65 1.25 -20.28
N SER A 878 28.51 1.34 -21.60
CA SER A 878 29.50 0.86 -22.57
C SER A 878 30.92 1.41 -22.34
N PRO A 879 31.14 2.74 -22.22
CA PRO A 879 32.49 3.27 -21.95
C PRO A 879 33.03 2.86 -20.57
N TRP A 880 32.16 2.81 -19.56
CA TRP A 880 32.53 2.33 -18.22
C TRP A 880 32.98 0.86 -18.25
N THR A 881 32.21 0.00 -18.91
CA THR A 881 32.49 -1.45 -19.04
C THR A 881 33.80 -1.69 -19.78
N LEU A 882 34.04 -0.97 -20.89
CA LEU A 882 35.32 -1.04 -21.63
C LEU A 882 36.49 -0.58 -20.77
N SER A 883 36.35 0.53 -20.05
CA SER A 883 37.37 1.05 -19.15
C SER A 883 37.67 0.06 -18.01
N ALA A 884 36.65 -0.54 -17.40
CA ALA A 884 36.80 -1.51 -16.32
C ALA A 884 37.51 -2.78 -16.79
N LEU A 885 37.14 -3.33 -17.95
CA LEU A 885 37.74 -4.57 -18.48
C LEU A 885 39.17 -4.38 -19.01
N SER A 886 39.53 -3.18 -19.47
CA SER A 886 40.87 -2.88 -20.00
C SER A 886 41.85 -2.38 -18.92
N SER A 887 41.39 -1.52 -18.01
CA SER A 887 42.25 -0.86 -17.02
C SER A 887 42.51 -1.71 -15.78
N ASN A 888 41.57 -2.59 -15.40
CA ASN A 888 41.71 -3.45 -14.24
C ASN A 888 42.36 -4.79 -14.62
N VAL A 889 43.54 -5.05 -14.06
CA VAL A 889 44.38 -6.21 -14.40
C VAL A 889 43.69 -7.54 -14.08
N ASP A 890 42.97 -7.62 -12.96
CA ASP A 890 42.31 -8.86 -12.53
C ASP A 890 41.11 -9.19 -13.44
N LEU A 891 40.31 -8.17 -13.79
CA LEU A 891 39.20 -8.30 -14.74
C LEU A 891 39.69 -8.69 -16.13
N SER A 892 40.78 -8.06 -16.61
CA SER A 892 41.39 -8.38 -17.91
C SER A 892 41.86 -9.84 -17.97
N GLN A 893 42.47 -10.36 -16.91
CA GLN A 893 42.88 -11.77 -16.82
C GLN A 893 41.69 -12.74 -16.74
N LEU A 894 40.64 -12.39 -16.00
CA LEU A 894 39.42 -13.21 -15.92
C LEU A 894 38.68 -13.23 -17.25
N LEU A 895 38.59 -12.11 -17.95
CA LEU A 895 38.05 -12.03 -19.30
C LEU A 895 38.86 -12.92 -20.25
N ASP A 896 40.19 -12.83 -20.24
CA ASP A 896 41.07 -13.68 -21.03
C ASP A 896 40.80 -15.18 -20.80
N SER A 897 40.69 -15.58 -19.54
CA SER A 897 40.34 -16.96 -19.16
C SER A 897 38.95 -17.36 -19.65
N CYS A 898 37.94 -16.48 -19.55
CA CYS A 898 36.59 -16.76 -20.05
C CYS A 898 36.59 -16.94 -21.57
N LEU A 899 37.26 -16.05 -22.32
CA LEU A 899 37.34 -16.13 -23.78
C LEU A 899 38.04 -17.41 -24.25
N SER A 900 39.12 -17.80 -23.57
CA SER A 900 39.80 -19.08 -23.83
C SER A 900 38.87 -20.28 -23.57
N LEU A 901 38.16 -20.30 -22.44
CA LEU A 901 37.22 -21.38 -22.12
C LEU A 901 36.01 -21.43 -23.07
N ILE A 902 35.53 -20.28 -23.56
CA ILE A 902 34.49 -20.22 -24.60
C ILE A 902 35.00 -20.84 -25.91
N LEU A 903 36.25 -20.56 -26.27
CA LEU A 903 36.91 -21.15 -27.44
C LEU A 903 37.03 -22.68 -27.30
N GLU A 904 37.43 -23.18 -26.13
CA GLU A 904 37.53 -24.62 -25.83
C GLU A 904 36.15 -25.32 -25.79
N ALA A 905 35.15 -24.68 -25.18
CA ALA A 905 33.80 -25.23 -25.05
C ALA A 905 33.00 -25.21 -26.38
N ASN A 906 33.49 -24.51 -27.41
CA ASN A 906 32.85 -24.37 -28.73
C ASN A 906 31.39 -23.89 -28.65
N VAL A 907 31.17 -22.90 -27.80
CA VAL A 907 29.85 -22.34 -27.50
C VAL A 907 29.54 -21.17 -28.43
N TYR A 908 28.29 -21.04 -28.86
CA TYR A 908 27.83 -19.96 -29.76
C TYR A 908 26.49 -19.35 -29.31
N SER A 909 26.38 -18.02 -29.43
CA SER A 909 25.12 -17.28 -29.28
C SER A 909 25.16 -15.91 -29.96
N LEU A 910 24.00 -15.35 -30.31
CA LEU A 910 23.90 -13.98 -30.82
C LEU A 910 24.41 -12.92 -29.83
N PRO A 911 24.07 -12.97 -28.52
CA PRO A 911 24.67 -12.10 -27.50
C PRO A 911 26.20 -12.11 -27.49
N LEU A 912 26.80 -13.30 -27.61
CA LEU A 912 28.25 -13.45 -27.65
C LEU A 912 28.84 -12.72 -28.87
N THR A 913 28.19 -12.85 -30.04
CA THR A 913 28.62 -12.16 -31.26
C THR A 913 28.68 -10.65 -31.07
N GLN A 914 27.65 -10.07 -30.46
CA GLN A 914 27.59 -8.62 -30.20
C GLN A 914 28.65 -8.16 -29.19
N VAL A 915 28.85 -8.91 -28.11
CA VAL A 915 29.89 -8.62 -27.10
C VAL A 915 31.29 -8.63 -27.75
N ILE A 916 31.59 -9.66 -28.55
CA ILE A 916 32.89 -9.79 -29.23
C ILE A 916 33.09 -8.69 -30.26
N ARG A 917 32.04 -8.26 -30.97
CA ARG A 917 32.09 -7.11 -31.88
C ARG A 917 32.53 -5.83 -31.16
N GLN A 918 31.92 -5.53 -30.02
CA GLN A 918 32.24 -4.34 -29.21
C GLN A 918 33.66 -4.40 -28.61
N LEU A 919 34.08 -5.58 -28.16
CA LEU A 919 35.46 -5.81 -27.72
C LEU A 919 36.46 -5.69 -28.88
N GLY A 920 36.10 -6.15 -30.09
CA GLY A 920 36.91 -6.06 -31.30
C GLY A 920 37.18 -4.63 -31.74
N GLN A 921 36.18 -3.75 -31.66
CA GLN A 921 36.32 -2.32 -31.98
C GLN A 921 37.34 -1.60 -31.06
N ASN A 922 37.49 -2.08 -29.82
CA ASN A 922 38.40 -1.52 -28.81
C ASN A 922 39.55 -2.47 -28.46
N ALA A 923 39.88 -3.42 -29.34
CA ALA A 923 40.84 -4.49 -29.02
C ALA A 923 42.23 -3.96 -28.64
N ASN A 924 42.63 -2.79 -29.17
CA ASN A 924 43.95 -2.20 -28.91
C ASN A 924 44.17 -1.83 -27.43
N ASP A 925 43.13 -1.70 -26.63
CA ASP A 925 43.21 -1.34 -25.21
C ASP A 925 43.52 -2.54 -24.30
N PHE A 926 43.39 -3.77 -24.80
CA PHE A 926 43.55 -4.99 -24.00
C PHE A 926 44.98 -5.56 -24.05
N ASN A 927 45.29 -6.55 -23.21
CA ASN A 927 46.57 -7.25 -23.29
C ASN A 927 46.70 -8.11 -24.57
N PRO A 928 47.93 -8.38 -25.07
CA PRO A 928 48.13 -9.17 -26.30
C PRO A 928 47.48 -10.56 -26.32
N GLY A 929 47.43 -11.25 -25.18
CA GLY A 929 46.75 -12.55 -25.05
C GLY A 929 45.23 -12.44 -25.26
N THR A 930 44.60 -11.47 -24.58
CA THR A 930 43.17 -11.20 -24.71
C THR A 930 42.81 -10.75 -26.12
N ARG A 931 43.64 -9.91 -26.75
CA ARG A 931 43.49 -9.53 -28.17
C ARG A 931 43.51 -10.74 -29.10
N PHE A 932 44.40 -11.69 -28.83
CA PHE A 932 44.49 -12.92 -29.61
C PHE A 932 43.22 -13.79 -29.44
N HIS A 933 42.68 -13.93 -28.23
CA HIS A 933 41.40 -14.64 -28.03
C HIS A 933 40.20 -13.91 -28.64
N ILE A 934 40.14 -12.57 -28.56
CA ILE A 934 39.12 -11.75 -29.25
C ILE A 934 39.19 -12.01 -30.75
N LEU A 935 40.38 -11.98 -31.35
CA LEU A 935 40.59 -12.25 -32.77
C LEU A 935 40.04 -13.63 -33.18
N LEU A 936 40.35 -14.68 -32.42
CA LEU A 936 39.86 -16.04 -32.72
C LEU A 936 38.33 -16.13 -32.63
N LEU A 937 37.72 -15.48 -31.64
CA LEU A 937 36.25 -15.45 -31.50
C LEU A 937 35.58 -14.61 -32.60
N THR A 938 36.19 -13.49 -33.03
CA THR A 938 35.69 -12.71 -34.17
C THR A 938 35.67 -13.55 -35.45
N LEU A 939 36.77 -14.28 -35.72
CA LEU A 939 36.83 -15.21 -36.86
C LEU A 939 35.75 -16.31 -36.76
N ARG A 940 35.52 -16.85 -35.56
CA ARG A 940 34.48 -17.86 -35.33
C ARG A 940 33.06 -17.32 -35.49
N ASN A 941 32.78 -16.09 -35.07
CA ASN A 941 31.46 -15.47 -35.25
C ASN A 941 31.13 -15.25 -36.73
N ILE A 942 32.12 -14.85 -37.54
CA ILE A 942 31.99 -14.68 -39.00
C ILE A 942 31.63 -16.00 -39.70
N GLN A 943 32.07 -17.14 -39.15
CA GLN A 943 31.73 -18.47 -39.69
C GLN A 943 30.26 -18.85 -39.49
N MET A 944 29.60 -18.33 -38.46
CA MET A 944 28.25 -18.75 -38.05
C MET A 944 27.12 -17.93 -38.68
N ASP A 945 27.35 -16.63 -38.93
CA ASP A 945 26.33 -15.73 -39.48
C ASP A 945 26.89 -14.93 -40.67
N SER A 946 26.48 -15.31 -41.88
CA SER A 946 26.87 -14.65 -43.13
C SER A 946 26.27 -13.25 -43.32
N SER A 947 25.45 -12.76 -42.37
CA SER A 947 24.88 -11.41 -42.39
C SER A 947 25.72 -10.38 -41.62
N VAL A 948 26.68 -10.81 -40.79
CA VAL A 948 27.53 -9.97 -39.93
C VAL A 948 28.85 -9.59 -40.64
N LEU A 949 28.77 -9.39 -41.96
CA LEU A 949 29.92 -9.25 -42.85
C LEU A 949 30.83 -8.04 -42.56
N ASP A 950 30.31 -6.99 -41.91
CA ASP A 950 31.06 -5.79 -41.56
C ASP A 950 32.15 -6.02 -40.48
N ASP A 951 32.07 -7.12 -39.72
CA ASP A 951 32.99 -7.42 -38.61
C ASP A 951 34.34 -7.97 -39.07
N LEU A 952 34.43 -8.41 -40.33
CA LEU A 952 35.70 -8.82 -40.94
C LEU A 952 36.71 -7.66 -40.96
N ASN A 953 36.24 -6.42 -41.06
CA ASN A 953 37.08 -5.20 -41.09
C ASN A 953 37.90 -5.00 -39.81
N LEU A 954 37.50 -5.61 -38.69
CA LEU A 954 38.22 -5.54 -37.42
C LEU A 954 39.47 -6.45 -37.39
N VAL A 955 39.48 -7.50 -38.22
CA VAL A 955 40.50 -8.57 -38.18
C VAL A 955 41.89 -8.10 -38.61
N PRO A 956 42.09 -7.36 -39.72
CA PRO A 956 43.42 -6.92 -40.13
C PRO A 956 44.08 -5.96 -39.14
N ASP A 957 43.29 -5.10 -38.49
CA ASP A 957 43.80 -4.12 -37.54
C ASP A 957 44.30 -4.80 -36.25
N ILE A 958 43.57 -5.80 -35.76
CA ILE A 958 43.99 -6.61 -34.61
C ILE A 958 45.25 -7.42 -34.96
N LEU A 959 45.30 -8.06 -36.14
CA LEU A 959 46.44 -8.87 -36.60
C LEU A 959 47.74 -8.07 -36.76
N LYS A 960 47.67 -6.84 -37.29
CA LYS A 960 48.85 -5.98 -37.49
C LYS A 960 49.45 -5.49 -36.17
N ASN A 961 48.62 -5.33 -35.13
CA ASN A 961 49.03 -4.79 -33.83
C ASN A 961 49.40 -5.87 -32.80
N LEU A 962 49.28 -7.16 -33.14
CA LEU A 962 49.62 -8.28 -32.27
C LEU A 962 51.11 -8.65 -32.35
N PRO A 963 51.83 -8.78 -31.22
CA PRO A 963 53.20 -9.28 -31.23
C PRO A 963 53.23 -10.79 -31.53
N LEU A 964 54.12 -11.21 -32.43
CA LEU A 964 54.27 -12.61 -32.87
C LEU A 964 54.48 -13.61 -31.72
N THR A 965 55.00 -13.15 -30.56
CA THR A 965 55.20 -13.99 -29.37
C THR A 965 53.91 -14.37 -28.64
N SER A 966 52.80 -13.68 -28.91
CA SER A 966 51.49 -13.93 -28.28
C SER A 966 50.56 -14.81 -29.12
N ILE A 967 50.96 -15.15 -30.34
CA ILE A 967 50.12 -15.87 -31.30
C ILE A 967 50.34 -17.37 -31.15
N SER A 968 49.28 -18.11 -30.82
CA SER A 968 49.27 -19.56 -30.97
C SER A 968 48.97 -19.92 -32.42
N MET A 969 49.91 -20.58 -33.09
CA MET A 969 49.84 -20.81 -34.54
C MET A 969 48.72 -21.78 -34.95
N GLU A 970 48.45 -22.80 -34.14
CA GLU A 970 47.49 -23.88 -34.42
C GLU A 970 46.01 -23.41 -34.41
N PRO A 971 45.52 -22.69 -33.39
CA PRO A 971 44.15 -22.17 -33.40
C PRO A 971 43.93 -21.12 -34.49
N LEU A 972 44.92 -20.27 -34.74
CA LEU A 972 44.80 -19.20 -35.73
C LEU A 972 44.69 -19.75 -37.16
N ARG A 973 45.56 -20.69 -37.55
CA ARG A 973 45.50 -21.29 -38.90
C ARG A 973 44.17 -22.02 -39.14
N THR A 974 43.65 -22.66 -38.09
CA THR A 974 42.40 -23.42 -38.15
C THR A 974 41.18 -22.49 -38.29
N GLU A 975 41.07 -21.44 -37.46
CA GLU A 975 39.94 -20.51 -37.53
C GLU A 975 39.98 -19.64 -38.80
N VAL A 976 41.17 -19.24 -39.26
CA VAL A 976 41.31 -18.51 -40.53
C VAL A 976 40.93 -19.39 -41.72
N GLY A 977 41.42 -20.63 -41.77
CA GLY A 977 41.07 -21.57 -42.85
C GLY A 977 39.57 -21.84 -42.93
N ARG A 978 38.88 -22.00 -41.80
CA ARG A 978 37.42 -22.15 -41.74
C ARG A 978 36.69 -20.91 -42.22
N THR A 979 37.12 -19.73 -41.78
CA THR A 979 36.51 -18.46 -42.21
C THR A 979 36.60 -18.33 -43.73
N ILE A 980 37.77 -18.62 -44.30
CA ILE A 980 37.98 -18.64 -45.76
C ILE A 980 37.11 -19.70 -46.45
N ALA A 981 36.93 -20.88 -45.85
CA ALA A 981 36.07 -21.94 -46.38
C ALA A 981 34.59 -21.49 -46.44
N VAL A 982 34.09 -20.83 -45.39
CA VAL A 982 32.71 -20.27 -45.36
C VAL A 982 32.51 -19.22 -46.46
N TYR A 983 33.48 -18.32 -46.67
CA TYR A 983 33.43 -17.34 -47.76
C TYR A 983 33.57 -17.97 -49.15
N ALA A 984 34.30 -19.07 -49.29
CA ALA A 984 34.40 -19.82 -50.54
C ALA A 984 33.05 -20.47 -50.91
N GLU A 985 32.27 -20.92 -49.92
CA GLU A 985 30.92 -21.45 -50.11
C GLU A 985 29.89 -20.34 -50.40
N HIS A 986 30.07 -19.15 -49.81
CA HIS A 986 29.20 -17.97 -49.95
C HIS A 986 29.77 -16.93 -50.93
N THR A 987 30.41 -17.38 -52.01
CA THR A 987 30.99 -16.53 -53.06
C THR A 987 30.06 -15.47 -53.68
N PRO A 988 28.74 -15.68 -53.89
CA PRO A 988 27.89 -14.65 -54.49
C PRO A 988 27.52 -13.48 -53.56
N SER A 989 27.79 -13.57 -52.26
CA SER A 989 27.52 -12.50 -51.27
C SER A 989 28.75 -11.67 -50.89
N LEU A 990 29.89 -11.87 -51.56
CA LEU A 990 31.12 -11.10 -51.33
C LEU A 990 31.00 -9.67 -51.87
N THR A 991 31.14 -8.68 -50.98
CA THR A 991 31.27 -7.26 -51.33
C THR A 991 32.73 -6.91 -51.62
N LEU A 992 32.96 -5.77 -52.29
CA LEU A 992 34.31 -5.26 -52.57
C LEU A 992 35.11 -5.06 -51.29
N GLU A 993 34.51 -4.45 -50.26
CA GLU A 993 35.16 -4.21 -48.96
C GLU A 993 35.61 -5.53 -48.30
N ASN A 994 34.75 -6.55 -48.25
CA ASN A 994 35.13 -7.85 -47.69
C ASN A 994 36.25 -8.53 -48.48
N SER A 995 36.27 -8.35 -49.80
CA SER A 995 37.32 -8.89 -50.66
C SER A 995 38.69 -8.22 -50.42
N GLU A 996 38.71 -6.92 -50.15
CA GLU A 996 39.91 -6.18 -49.76
C GLU A 996 40.41 -6.61 -48.38
N THR A 997 39.50 -6.79 -47.43
CA THR A 997 39.82 -7.23 -46.07
C THR A 997 40.33 -8.67 -46.02
N LEU A 998 39.72 -9.60 -46.76
CA LEU A 998 40.24 -10.96 -46.94
C LEU A 998 41.62 -10.97 -47.60
N PHE A 999 41.84 -10.12 -48.61
CA PHE A 999 43.14 -9.96 -49.23
C PHE A 999 44.20 -9.50 -48.23
N LEU A 1000 43.90 -8.53 -47.36
CA LEU A 1000 44.81 -8.06 -46.30
C LEU A 1000 45.17 -9.17 -45.28
N ILE A 1001 44.22 -10.05 -44.95
CA ILE A 1001 44.47 -11.19 -44.06
C ILE A 1001 45.40 -12.21 -44.74
N LEU A 1002 45.14 -12.54 -46.00
CA LEU A 1002 45.96 -13.46 -46.79
C LEU A 1002 47.37 -12.91 -47.06
N GLU A 1003 47.48 -11.60 -47.32
CA GLU A 1003 48.75 -10.90 -47.48
C GLU A 1003 49.57 -10.95 -46.18
N TRP A 1004 48.92 -10.70 -45.03
CA TRP A 1004 49.58 -10.79 -43.73
C TRP A 1004 50.10 -12.20 -43.44
N LEU A 1005 49.34 -13.25 -43.76
CA LEU A 1005 49.78 -14.65 -43.59
C LEU A 1005 50.97 -14.99 -44.50
N ALA A 1006 50.92 -14.57 -45.76
CA ALA A 1006 51.99 -14.82 -46.73
C ALA A 1006 53.28 -14.02 -46.47
N ALA A 1007 53.21 -12.99 -45.63
CA ALA A 1007 54.35 -12.21 -45.17
C ALA A 1007 55.08 -12.82 -43.97
N GLN A 1008 54.52 -13.86 -43.32
CA GLN A 1008 55.13 -14.50 -42.16
C GLN A 1008 56.31 -15.39 -42.53
N THR A 1009 57.31 -15.46 -41.65
CA THR A 1009 58.53 -16.26 -41.85
C THR A 1009 58.38 -17.71 -41.37
N ASP A 1010 57.36 -18.02 -40.57
CA ASP A 1010 57.10 -19.36 -40.06
C ASP A 1010 56.25 -20.18 -41.04
N SER A 1011 56.79 -21.33 -41.46
CA SER A 1011 56.13 -22.28 -42.37
C SER A 1011 54.77 -22.80 -41.88
N LYS A 1012 54.52 -22.76 -40.57
CA LYS A 1012 53.24 -23.20 -39.98
C LYS A 1012 52.09 -22.21 -40.16
N LEU A 1013 52.38 -20.90 -40.24
CA LEU A 1013 51.37 -19.87 -40.49
C LEU A 1013 51.06 -19.71 -41.98
N THR A 1014 52.00 -20.12 -42.84
CA THR A 1014 51.78 -20.18 -44.29
C THR A 1014 51.04 -21.45 -44.73
N THR A 1015 50.69 -22.36 -43.81
CA THR A 1015 49.91 -23.57 -44.09
C THR A 1015 48.53 -23.48 -43.44
N LEU A 1016 47.49 -23.35 -44.26
CA LEU A 1016 46.09 -23.29 -43.80
C LEU A 1016 45.55 -24.70 -43.60
N THR A 1017 44.90 -24.93 -42.47
CA THR A 1017 44.12 -26.14 -42.18
C THR A 1017 42.63 -25.83 -42.31
N ALA A 1018 41.78 -26.85 -42.35
CA ALA A 1018 40.34 -26.67 -42.38
C ALA A 1018 39.82 -25.87 -43.61
N ILE A 1019 40.38 -26.14 -44.81
CA ILE A 1019 39.84 -25.72 -46.11
C ILE A 1019 40.31 -26.69 -47.19
N THR A 1020 39.48 -26.96 -48.20
CA THR A 1020 39.92 -27.77 -49.37
C THR A 1020 40.68 -26.91 -50.38
N LEU A 1021 41.65 -27.51 -51.07
CA LEU A 1021 42.41 -26.83 -52.14
C LEU A 1021 41.48 -26.31 -53.25
N SER A 1022 40.38 -27.02 -53.53
CA SER A 1022 39.35 -26.58 -54.47
C SER A 1022 38.59 -25.34 -54.00
N SER A 1023 38.18 -25.27 -52.73
CA SER A 1023 37.46 -24.12 -52.17
C SER A 1023 38.35 -22.89 -52.11
N PHE A 1024 39.62 -23.04 -51.72
CA PHE A 1024 40.58 -21.95 -51.70
C PHE A 1024 40.82 -21.35 -53.10
N ARG A 1025 41.08 -22.19 -54.11
CA ARG A 1025 41.26 -21.73 -55.50
C ARG A 1025 40.01 -21.07 -56.06
N SER A 1026 38.83 -21.57 -55.71
CA SER A 1026 37.56 -20.94 -56.06
C SER A 1026 37.47 -19.53 -55.49
N LEU A 1027 37.78 -19.35 -54.21
CA LEU A 1027 37.79 -18.02 -53.59
C LEU A 1027 38.83 -17.08 -54.23
N CYS A 1028 40.06 -17.53 -54.46
CA CYS A 1028 41.09 -16.72 -55.14
C CYS A 1028 40.66 -16.29 -56.55
N SER A 1029 39.94 -17.15 -57.28
CA SER A 1029 39.39 -16.80 -58.60
C SER A 1029 38.29 -15.73 -58.53
N VAL A 1030 37.50 -15.71 -57.45
CA VAL A 1030 36.46 -14.70 -57.21
C VAL A 1030 37.06 -13.38 -56.70
N LEU A 1031 38.04 -13.44 -55.79
CA LEU A 1031 38.79 -12.27 -55.32
C LEU A 1031 39.53 -11.58 -56.47
N SER A 1032 40.15 -12.34 -57.39
CA SER A 1032 40.82 -11.76 -58.56
C SER A 1032 39.85 -11.08 -59.54
N ALA A 1033 38.57 -11.47 -59.58
CA ALA A 1033 37.56 -10.82 -60.40
C ALA A 1033 37.01 -9.51 -59.79
N LEU A 1034 37.11 -9.35 -58.45
CA LEU A 1034 36.56 -8.20 -57.72
C LEU A 1034 37.62 -7.14 -57.37
N LEU A 1035 38.88 -7.54 -57.14
CA LEU A 1035 39.95 -6.64 -56.70
C LEU A 1035 40.61 -5.84 -57.86
N PRO A 1036 41.19 -4.66 -57.59
CA PRO A 1036 41.95 -3.87 -58.57
C PRO A 1036 43.14 -4.63 -59.19
N LEU A 1037 43.52 -4.24 -60.42
CA LEU A 1037 44.58 -4.92 -61.20
C LEU A 1037 45.92 -5.06 -60.45
N GLU A 1038 46.26 -4.09 -59.59
CA GLU A 1038 47.50 -4.08 -58.80
C GLU A 1038 47.51 -5.17 -57.70
N SER A 1039 46.35 -5.48 -57.12
CA SER A 1039 46.18 -6.51 -56.09
C SER A 1039 46.09 -7.93 -56.68
N GLN A 1040 45.76 -8.06 -57.97
CA GLN A 1040 45.68 -9.36 -58.65
C GLN A 1040 47.07 -10.01 -58.79
N GLU A 1041 48.10 -9.23 -59.14
CA GLU A 1041 49.49 -9.74 -59.19
C GLU A 1041 49.96 -10.18 -57.80
N ALA A 1042 49.66 -9.41 -56.76
CA ALA A 1042 49.97 -9.76 -55.38
C ALA A 1042 49.22 -11.02 -54.90
N LEU A 1043 47.94 -11.19 -55.29
CA LEU A 1043 47.14 -12.37 -54.96
C LEU A 1043 47.71 -13.65 -55.57
N THR A 1044 48.18 -13.60 -56.83
CA THR A 1044 48.85 -14.77 -57.46
C THR A 1044 50.17 -15.14 -56.76
N ALA A 1045 50.89 -14.15 -56.22
CA ALA A 1045 52.10 -14.37 -55.44
C ALA A 1045 51.80 -14.95 -54.04
N ILE A 1046 50.66 -14.59 -53.45
CA ILE A 1046 50.16 -15.12 -52.18
C ILE A 1046 49.69 -16.58 -52.36
N GLU A 1047 48.95 -16.88 -53.43
CA GLU A 1047 48.50 -18.24 -53.76
C GLU A 1047 49.67 -19.22 -53.93
N ALA A 1048 50.81 -18.77 -54.47
CA ALA A 1048 52.01 -19.58 -54.62
C ALA A 1048 52.78 -19.82 -53.30
N LYS A 1049 52.53 -19.01 -52.27
CA LYS A 1049 53.23 -19.07 -50.96
C LYS A 1049 52.44 -19.82 -49.89
N LEU A 1050 51.11 -19.83 -49.97
CA LEU A 1050 50.26 -20.50 -48.99
C LEU A 1050 50.08 -21.99 -49.35
N GLY A 1051 50.32 -22.88 -48.39
CA GLY A 1051 50.03 -24.32 -48.48
C GLY A 1051 48.69 -24.67 -47.82
N ILE A 1052 48.07 -25.78 -48.22
CA ILE A 1052 46.82 -26.29 -47.63
C ILE A 1052 47.04 -27.72 -47.17
N ASP A 1053 46.62 -28.00 -45.95
CA ASP A 1053 46.68 -29.32 -45.33
C ASP A 1053 45.26 -29.91 -45.25
N GLU A 1054 44.98 -30.94 -46.05
CA GLU A 1054 43.65 -31.58 -46.18
C GLU A 1054 43.47 -32.78 -45.24
N ASP A 1055 44.50 -33.21 -44.51
CA ASP A 1055 44.51 -34.46 -43.72
C ASP A 1055 43.98 -34.30 -42.27
N GLU A 1056 43.71 -33.08 -41.80
CA GLU A 1056 43.09 -32.81 -40.48
C GLU A 1056 41.56 -32.68 -40.59
N ASP A 1057 40.83 -33.72 -40.15
CA ASP A 1057 39.37 -33.82 -40.26
C ASP A 1057 38.57 -32.75 -39.48
N PHE A 1058 37.50 -32.29 -40.12
CA PHE A 1058 36.44 -31.45 -39.57
C PHE A 1058 35.34 -32.29 -38.89
N VAL A 1059 34.96 -31.92 -37.66
CA VAL A 1059 33.61 -31.47 -37.24
C VAL A 1059 33.72 -31.11 -35.75
N TYR A 1060 33.67 -29.83 -35.42
CA TYR A 1060 33.28 -29.43 -34.07
C TYR A 1060 31.77 -29.25 -34.09
N LEU A 1061 31.05 -30.03 -33.28
CA LEU A 1061 29.65 -29.76 -32.99
C LEU A 1061 29.59 -28.50 -32.13
N HIS A 1062 29.19 -27.39 -32.75
CA HIS A 1062 28.91 -26.17 -32.02
C HIS A 1062 27.78 -26.42 -31.03
N THR A 1063 27.99 -25.99 -29.79
CA THR A 1063 26.93 -26.02 -28.78
C THR A 1063 26.27 -24.64 -28.78
N GLU A 1064 25.10 -24.56 -29.40
CA GLU A 1064 24.27 -23.34 -29.37
C GLU A 1064 23.76 -23.12 -27.93
N LEU A 1065 23.91 -21.89 -27.43
CA LEU A 1065 23.36 -21.53 -26.12
C LEU A 1065 21.84 -21.34 -26.23
N PRO A 1066 21.07 -21.93 -25.30
CA PRO A 1066 19.63 -21.76 -25.30
C PRO A 1066 19.25 -20.33 -24.87
N VAL A 1067 18.44 -19.65 -25.69
CA VAL A 1067 17.84 -18.35 -25.34
C VAL A 1067 16.73 -18.51 -24.29
N THR A 1068 16.06 -19.67 -24.27
CA THR A 1068 15.01 -20.00 -23.30
C THR A 1068 15.25 -21.38 -22.70
N LEU A 1069 14.97 -21.51 -21.41
CA LEU A 1069 15.08 -22.79 -20.71
C LEU A 1069 13.84 -23.65 -21.00
N VAL A 1070 13.98 -24.63 -21.88
CA VAL A 1070 12.94 -25.63 -22.15
C VAL A 1070 13.37 -26.96 -21.56
N MET A 1071 12.62 -27.48 -20.59
CA MET A 1071 12.87 -28.78 -19.97
C MET A 1071 11.56 -29.56 -19.78
N PRO A 1072 11.59 -30.90 -19.89
CA PRO A 1072 10.44 -31.72 -19.54
C PRO A 1072 10.20 -31.70 -18.02
N LEU A 1073 8.94 -31.84 -17.62
CA LEU A 1073 8.53 -31.79 -16.21
C LEU A 1073 9.26 -32.84 -15.36
N ASP A 1074 9.44 -34.05 -15.91
CA ASP A 1074 10.16 -35.15 -15.24
C ASP A 1074 11.61 -34.78 -14.89
N SER A 1075 12.30 -34.03 -15.76
CA SER A 1075 13.65 -33.54 -15.47
C SER A 1075 13.66 -32.46 -14.38
N ILE A 1076 12.61 -31.63 -14.31
CA ILE A 1076 12.44 -30.65 -13.24
C ILE A 1076 12.21 -31.36 -11.91
N GLU A 1077 11.34 -32.38 -11.88
CA GLU A 1077 11.11 -33.21 -10.69
C GLU A 1077 12.40 -33.92 -10.24
N ASP A 1078 13.18 -34.47 -11.17
CA ASP A 1078 14.46 -35.11 -10.87
C ASP A 1078 15.49 -34.13 -10.28
N LEU A 1079 15.54 -32.89 -10.80
CA LEU A 1079 16.43 -31.83 -10.31
C LEU A 1079 16.02 -31.29 -8.93
N LEU A 1080 14.72 -31.17 -8.69
CA LEU A 1080 14.16 -30.70 -7.42
C LEU A 1080 14.06 -31.81 -6.37
N SER A 1081 14.14 -33.08 -6.79
CA SER A 1081 14.14 -34.21 -5.88
C SER A 1081 15.37 -34.12 -4.95
N PRO A 1082 15.20 -34.26 -3.63
CA PRO A 1082 16.34 -34.24 -2.72
C PRO A 1082 17.26 -35.39 -3.08
N LYS A 1083 18.41 -35.08 -3.69
CA LYS A 1083 19.47 -36.07 -3.95
C LYS A 1083 19.78 -36.72 -2.61
N ARG A 1084 19.51 -38.02 -2.51
CA ARG A 1084 19.90 -38.81 -1.33
C ARG A 1084 21.41 -38.66 -1.18
N VAL A 1085 21.84 -37.82 -0.25
CA VAL A 1085 23.22 -37.82 0.21
C VAL A 1085 23.46 -39.25 0.68
N ASP A 1086 24.41 -39.95 0.05
CA ASP A 1086 24.80 -41.29 0.48
C ASP A 1086 25.05 -41.23 1.99
N GLU A 1087 24.24 -41.99 2.75
CA GLU A 1087 24.41 -42.06 4.20
C GLU A 1087 25.87 -42.41 4.49
N PRO A 1088 26.56 -41.70 5.40
CA PRO A 1088 27.95 -41.98 5.72
C PRO A 1088 28.06 -43.41 6.25
N SER A 1089 28.40 -44.34 5.35
CA SER A 1089 28.61 -45.74 5.66
C SER A 1089 29.93 -45.86 6.43
N THR A 1090 29.84 -46.13 7.73
CA THR A 1090 31.01 -46.55 8.51
C THR A 1090 31.69 -47.74 7.83
N PRO A 1091 33.04 -47.75 7.70
CA PRO A 1091 33.73 -48.83 7.01
C PRO A 1091 33.44 -50.15 7.72
N LYS A 1092 32.93 -51.13 6.97
CA LYS A 1092 32.72 -52.50 7.45
C LYS A 1092 34.06 -53.04 7.96
N ARG A 1093 34.18 -53.19 9.29
CA ARG A 1093 35.30 -53.90 9.91
C ARG A 1093 35.29 -55.36 9.48
N GLY A 1094 36.45 -55.83 9.00
CA GLY A 1094 36.78 -57.24 8.75
C GLY A 1094 36.96 -57.50 7.25
N THR A 1095 38.12 -57.90 6.74
CA THR A 1095 39.28 -58.59 7.33
C THR A 1095 40.46 -58.40 6.40
N LYS A 1096 41.61 -57.95 6.92
CA LYS A 1096 42.98 -58.28 6.47
C LYS A 1096 43.97 -57.47 7.30
N THR A 1097 44.36 -58.03 8.44
CA THR A 1097 45.62 -57.69 9.09
C THR A 1097 46.77 -58.30 8.29
N PRO A 1098 47.77 -57.52 7.87
CA PRO A 1098 49.16 -57.94 7.95
C PRO A 1098 49.75 -57.31 9.21
N ASP A 1099 50.13 -58.20 10.12
CA ASP A 1099 50.94 -57.90 11.28
C ASP A 1099 52.40 -57.62 10.83
N ILE A 1100 53.19 -57.10 11.78
CA ILE A 1100 54.65 -57.17 11.89
C ILE A 1100 55.39 -55.84 11.64
N LEU A 1101 55.65 -55.18 12.78
CA LEU A 1101 56.76 -54.28 13.16
C LEU A 1101 56.53 -52.75 13.09
N GLY A 1102 56.26 -52.16 14.26
CA GLY A 1102 56.74 -50.81 14.56
C GLY A 1102 55.91 -49.99 15.57
N VAL A 1103 55.99 -50.37 16.85
CA VAL A 1103 55.98 -49.49 18.05
C VAL A 1103 55.26 -48.13 17.92
N VAL A 1104 54.07 -47.98 18.51
CA VAL A 1104 53.73 -46.75 19.24
C VAL A 1104 52.93 -47.08 20.50
N ILE A 1105 53.43 -46.50 21.58
CA ILE A 1105 53.04 -46.59 22.98
C ILE A 1105 51.60 -46.10 23.20
N SER A 1106 50.78 -46.90 23.87
CA SER A 1106 49.54 -46.47 24.52
C SER A 1106 49.84 -45.64 25.78
N PRO A 1107 49.03 -44.63 26.15
CA PRO A 1107 48.79 -44.35 27.55
C PRO A 1107 47.65 -45.25 28.07
N PRO A 1108 47.84 -45.93 29.22
CA PRO A 1108 46.88 -46.84 29.81
C PRO A 1108 46.02 -46.12 30.83
N THR A 1109 44.70 -46.11 30.65
CA THR A 1109 43.67 -46.23 31.72
C THR A 1109 42.29 -45.93 31.15
N ALA A 1110 41.55 -46.97 30.79
CA ALA A 1110 40.11 -47.01 30.96
C ALA A 1110 39.68 -48.47 30.96
N LEU A 1111 39.39 -48.96 32.18
CA LEU A 1111 38.88 -50.28 32.46
C LEU A 1111 37.56 -50.55 31.72
N LEU A 1112 37.56 -51.65 30.98
CA LEU A 1112 36.39 -52.36 30.48
C LEU A 1112 35.40 -52.64 31.62
N ARG A 1113 34.20 -52.04 31.59
CA ARG A 1113 32.91 -52.70 31.92
C ARG A 1113 31.75 -51.94 31.27
N SER A 1114 31.15 -52.52 30.25
CA SER A 1114 29.72 -52.34 29.96
C SER A 1114 29.05 -53.71 30.15
N PRO A 1115 27.94 -53.82 30.89
CA PRO A 1115 27.04 -54.94 30.70
C PRO A 1115 26.18 -54.68 29.47
N ALA A 1116 25.89 -55.76 28.75
CA ALA A 1116 24.98 -55.78 27.63
C ALA A 1116 23.61 -55.20 28.01
N ALA A 1117 23.15 -54.22 27.23
CA ALA A 1117 21.74 -53.87 27.12
C ALA A 1117 21.34 -54.03 25.65
N THR A 1118 20.72 -55.18 25.39
CA THR A 1118 19.95 -55.49 24.20
C THR A 1118 18.75 -54.55 24.09
N GLY A 1119 18.54 -54.03 22.88
CA GLY A 1119 17.25 -53.45 22.46
C GLY A 1119 17.13 -51.95 22.70
N LEU A 1120 17.36 -51.17 21.65
CA LEU A 1120 16.68 -49.89 21.34
C LEU A 1120 17.19 -49.39 19.98
N THR A 1121 16.65 -49.94 18.90
CA THR A 1121 16.59 -49.23 17.62
C THR A 1121 15.57 -48.10 17.77
N LYS A 1122 16.05 -46.90 18.10
CA LYS A 1122 15.28 -45.66 17.89
C LYS A 1122 15.90 -44.93 16.72
N THR A 1123 15.19 -44.89 15.62
CA THR A 1123 15.39 -43.95 14.51
C THR A 1123 15.15 -42.55 15.05
N TYR A 1124 16.17 -41.71 14.95
CA TYR A 1124 16.14 -40.33 15.39
C TYR A 1124 15.38 -39.49 14.34
N MET A 1125 14.24 -38.94 14.72
CA MET A 1125 13.59 -37.85 13.98
C MET A 1125 13.50 -36.62 14.88
N ASN A 1126 13.89 -35.46 14.33
CA ASN A 1126 13.67 -34.10 14.85
C ASN A 1126 14.13 -33.75 16.28
N ASN A 1127 15.23 -33.00 16.35
CA ASN A 1127 15.52 -31.99 17.39
C ASN A 1127 15.64 -32.42 18.87
N ASP A 1128 16.12 -33.63 19.15
CA ASP A 1128 16.32 -34.11 20.54
C ASP A 1128 17.56 -33.50 21.25
N PHE A 1129 18.39 -32.71 20.55
CA PHE A 1129 19.61 -32.11 21.13
C PHE A 1129 19.33 -30.95 22.09
N ARG A 1130 18.15 -30.30 22.02
CA ARG A 1130 17.84 -29.15 22.89
C ARG A 1130 17.30 -29.55 24.26
N GLN A 1131 16.68 -30.72 24.41
CA GLN A 1131 16.15 -31.16 25.71
C GLN A 1131 17.22 -31.73 26.65
N LEU A 1132 18.33 -32.28 26.12
CA LEU A 1132 19.43 -32.83 26.93
C LEU A 1132 20.32 -31.77 27.61
N ARG A 1133 20.23 -30.49 27.24
CA ARG A 1133 20.99 -29.41 27.88
C ARG A 1133 20.30 -28.80 29.11
N GLN A 1134 19.06 -29.18 29.42
CA GLN A 1134 18.32 -28.67 30.58
C GLN A 1134 18.41 -29.58 31.83
N ALA A 1135 19.29 -30.58 31.84
CA ALA A 1135 19.63 -31.33 33.05
C ALA A 1135 20.77 -30.64 33.82
N THR A 1136 20.50 -30.21 35.04
CA THR A 1136 21.35 -29.38 35.92
C THR A 1136 22.58 -30.08 36.51
N SER A 1137 22.98 -31.27 36.02
CA SER A 1137 23.95 -32.14 36.74
C SER A 1137 25.28 -32.43 36.03
N THR A 1138 25.67 -31.70 34.99
CA THR A 1138 27.02 -31.85 34.39
C THR A 1138 27.63 -30.52 33.99
N ARG A 1139 27.92 -29.68 34.99
CA ARG A 1139 28.97 -28.66 34.89
C ARG A 1139 30.32 -29.34 35.14
N LEU A 1140 30.90 -29.93 34.11
CA LEU A 1140 32.32 -30.25 34.09
C LEU A 1140 32.93 -29.58 32.86
N ASN A 1141 33.71 -28.53 33.14
CA ASN A 1141 34.63 -27.90 32.21
C ASN A 1141 35.51 -28.97 31.56
N THR A 1142 35.35 -29.18 30.26
CA THR A 1142 36.42 -29.73 29.42
C THR A 1142 36.69 -28.74 28.31
N SER A 1143 37.74 -27.96 28.51
CA SER A 1143 38.47 -27.28 27.43
C SER A 1143 38.91 -28.33 26.41
N ARG A 1144 38.22 -28.39 25.28
CA ARG A 1144 38.70 -29.06 24.07
C ARG A 1144 38.70 -28.04 22.94
N LEU A 1145 39.87 -27.88 22.33
CA LEU A 1145 40.01 -27.23 21.03
C LEU A 1145 39.19 -28.02 19.99
N PRO A 1146 38.55 -27.36 19.00
CA PRO A 1146 37.91 -28.08 17.91
C PRO A 1146 38.97 -28.84 17.12
N SER A 1147 38.74 -30.13 16.95
CA SER A 1147 39.55 -31.04 16.14
C SER A 1147 39.39 -30.71 14.66
N THR A 1148 40.48 -30.34 14.01
CA THR A 1148 40.64 -30.30 12.56
C THR A 1148 40.57 -31.71 11.97
N HIS A 1149 39.42 -32.07 11.42
CA HIS A 1149 39.30 -33.15 10.45
C HIS A 1149 38.52 -32.65 9.24
N GLY A 1150 39.16 -32.64 8.07
CA GLY A 1150 38.47 -32.69 6.77
C GLY A 1150 38.22 -31.37 6.04
N SER A 1151 39.22 -30.50 5.92
CA SER A 1151 39.29 -29.52 4.83
C SER A 1151 39.61 -30.24 3.51
N SER A 1152 38.59 -30.74 2.82
CA SER A 1152 38.50 -30.81 1.34
C SER A 1152 37.13 -31.35 0.93
N PHE A 1153 36.11 -30.52 1.01
CA PHE A 1153 34.89 -30.72 0.22
C PHE A 1153 34.67 -29.43 -0.57
N LEU A 1154 34.89 -29.54 -1.88
CA LEU A 1154 34.45 -28.57 -2.87
C LEU A 1154 32.94 -28.38 -2.69
N PHE A 1155 32.53 -27.14 -2.43
CA PHE A 1155 31.14 -26.73 -2.46
C PHE A 1155 30.58 -27.02 -3.86
N HIS A 1156 29.78 -28.08 -3.99
CA HIS A 1156 28.82 -28.16 -5.06
C HIS A 1156 27.78 -27.06 -4.81
N TYR A 1157 27.74 -26.07 -5.70
CA TYR A 1157 26.64 -25.13 -5.81
C TYR A 1157 25.34 -25.91 -6.05
N SER A 1158 24.51 -26.03 -5.01
CA SER A 1158 23.12 -26.42 -5.12
C SER A 1158 22.27 -25.15 -5.17
N THR A 1159 22.19 -24.53 -6.34
CA THR A 1159 21.26 -23.42 -6.65
C THR A 1159 19.90 -23.92 -7.15
N PHE A 1160 19.47 -25.11 -6.73
CA PHE A 1160 18.14 -25.65 -7.02
C PHE A 1160 17.44 -26.03 -5.73
N GLN A 1161 17.09 -25.01 -4.96
CA GLN A 1161 16.02 -25.03 -3.97
C GLN A 1161 15.63 -23.59 -3.64
N SER A 1162 14.79 -23.01 -4.50
CA SER A 1162 13.92 -21.86 -4.20
C SER A 1162 12.88 -21.75 -5.31
#